data_AF-F9WQV6-F1
#
_entry.id   AF-F9WQV6-F1
#
_cell.length_a   1.000
_cell.length_b   1.000
_cell.length_c   1.000
_cell.angle_alpha   90.00
_cell.angle_beta   90.00
_cell.angle_gamma   90.00
#
_symmetry.space_group_name_H-M   'P 1'
#
loop_
_entity.id
_entity.type
_entity.pdbx_description
1 polymer ?
#
loop_
_entity_poly.entity_id
_entity_poly.type
_entity_poly.pdbx_seq_one_letter_code
_entity_poly.pdbx_strand_id
1 'polypeptide(L)'
;MKKNSPRCIALCLLIVLWLAAVCRVSFCQSEKPWKTEQKKRENVFLCGAADLFVEWNVTFGALHKRAMKVNTTATKILQNKGLYKNSSGVEDLANRAIQMVKGVISNTTVALVVSRGFMDGIERDFFNAFEAIKDKPDDFTFGHSNWERDGKRESEILEFFKNVTKLFVECKNKTKENVTIDLLEKKIMAEVDNETTNLISWETKQRDKWNATLTNVTTWLEQMQSYNHSTGTAKRTENIWMHNVTVWDTIRNDCNRVVHGVDRSPNTHLVNSSRQNILRHMSDIANRSTVNNSLEENGCVKAYELFRDTLTSNSGEVEMNKTKLKEMCEKLNVTLQNHTCTTSRTSVEWLRHRFNITVPEMIERLKKSLTHLMEAEKLVVGTFEDLFDSRREVLCNETRVMGEMNTTFDMMEKSDASCEAYIESANASLALADHNITEARNKSHAALELALKAQNITKAVSKKFNEAKSTSDVVQSAEIAMTESKMAARRVVGEAETSRVELKKVRDELDAERNKKRKHLEAISKNFSDALERAKDNIVHHVNVCDVSSFVTPNVSIYAAEDVFAQLVAVNISEDSENDYELLGNCTQKVETLKGLVEKIGVHSNATRDNASKALRHADAAMQSAKEAEKIAIEVVKGEINKKWSEICAAEGNMTALSGKVAELEKQRDHLYKNLSAVAELSNKTMNKALVAVRNCTAAAAIAIKAMTTVLKTTNETDRVANANSSCAKAYANVTNEDAAVQRVLSDTETTKARVDQMHGDVNTSLAAAKSQLDQMKGNFTALSEFTNDGHFASFDSARFPADINVSKLSLENATKIYTKLRSITAFNASRIEASLTSFRNVVSGISSNLTIAVAHQKGAADNVTLAETKAKEVEEETRAVLKKALEKQRARLYDTVKQLTEINNKTTALQKEGIAARESVAAQLKRASAANQRAEDAVSRAVAAEPHAAEATAQYQLTGEAFRNARIDAKHLVKNAAALLRANEEHIKKINANFTYAVKAVSSHHCETEINVYKSAVTCNVTSGLEESLREIQSLTALMNITVEEEALTRLSLSDKSVKELMQETSRRASATEAAAAAALKAAEGSKCTPLYLQLLRAVDNRS
;
A
#
# COMPACT_ATOMS: atom_id res chain seq x y z
N MET A 1 4.26 39.76 -92.35
CA MET A 1 4.01 40.79 -91.31
C MET A 1 2.51 40.93 -91.06
N LYS A 2 2.13 41.51 -89.91
CA LYS A 2 0.76 41.88 -89.45
C LYS A 2 -0.16 40.75 -88.92
N LYS A 3 0.14 40.41 -87.66
CA LYS A 3 -0.77 40.35 -86.50
C LYS A 3 -1.95 39.37 -86.52
N ASN A 4 -1.75 38.30 -85.76
CA ASN A 4 -2.78 37.64 -84.95
C ASN A 4 -3.66 38.69 -84.24
N SER A 5 -4.97 38.60 -84.43
CA SER A 5 -5.97 39.28 -83.61
C SER A 5 -6.64 38.26 -82.71
N PRO A 6 -6.68 38.45 -81.38
CA PRO A 6 -7.39 37.55 -80.46
C PRO A 6 -8.87 37.37 -80.83
N ARG A 7 -9.48 38.37 -81.49
CA ARG A 7 -10.86 38.27 -82.01
C ARG A 7 -11.01 37.24 -83.13
N CYS A 8 -10.02 37.01 -83.99
CA CYS A 8 -10.11 35.96 -85.03
C CYS A 8 -10.02 34.56 -84.42
N ILE A 9 -9.16 34.35 -83.42
CA ILE A 9 -9.04 33.05 -82.74
C ILE A 9 -10.30 32.79 -81.91
N ALA A 10 -10.84 33.81 -81.22
CA ALA A 10 -12.12 33.71 -80.52
C ALA A 10 -13.29 33.46 -81.48
N LEU A 11 -13.32 34.09 -82.67
CA LEU A 11 -14.37 33.84 -83.67
C LEU A 11 -14.25 32.43 -84.28
N CYS A 12 -13.03 31.95 -84.55
CA CYS A 12 -12.83 30.58 -85.04
C CYS A 12 -13.16 29.54 -83.97
N LEU A 13 -12.82 29.77 -82.69
CA LEU A 13 -13.23 28.90 -81.59
C LEU A 13 -14.74 28.95 -81.36
N LEU A 14 -15.39 30.13 -81.48
CA LEU A 14 -16.85 30.23 -81.44
C LEU A 14 -17.49 29.52 -82.62
N ILE A 15 -16.96 29.63 -83.84
CA ILE A 15 -17.47 28.92 -85.04
C ILE A 15 -17.23 27.41 -84.94
N VAL A 16 -16.09 26.95 -84.40
CA VAL A 16 -15.83 25.52 -84.16
C VAL A 16 -16.68 24.99 -83.01
N LEU A 17 -16.94 25.78 -81.96
CA LEU A 17 -17.89 25.41 -80.89
C LEU A 17 -19.35 25.48 -81.37
N TRP A 18 -19.72 26.40 -82.25
CA TRP A 18 -21.04 26.45 -82.87
C TRP A 18 -21.22 25.32 -83.88
N LEU A 19 -20.22 24.98 -84.70
CA LEU A 19 -20.27 23.81 -85.57
C LEU A 19 -20.24 22.52 -84.75
N ALA A 20 -19.47 22.43 -83.65
CA ALA A 20 -19.55 21.29 -82.74
C ALA A 20 -20.89 21.19 -82.00
N ALA A 21 -21.57 22.31 -81.73
CA ALA A 21 -22.91 22.32 -81.12
C ALA A 21 -24.01 22.03 -82.15
N VAL A 22 -23.94 22.62 -83.35
CA VAL A 22 -24.94 22.48 -84.43
C VAL A 22 -24.80 21.13 -85.13
N CYS A 23 -23.59 20.63 -85.37
CA CYS A 23 -23.38 19.25 -85.85
C CYS A 23 -23.64 18.20 -84.76
N ARG A 24 -23.64 18.54 -83.47
CA ARG A 24 -24.24 17.68 -82.41
C ARG A 24 -25.76 17.75 -82.35
N VAL A 25 -26.41 18.69 -83.05
CA VAL A 25 -27.87 18.81 -83.16
C VAL A 25 -28.40 18.20 -84.47
N SER A 26 -27.53 17.79 -85.39
CA SER A 26 -27.91 17.14 -86.67
C SER A 26 -27.64 15.63 -86.71
N PHE A 27 -28.03 14.88 -85.67
CA PHE A 27 -28.46 13.48 -85.82
C PHE A 27 -29.55 13.04 -84.83
N CYS A 28 -30.26 13.98 -84.19
CA CYS A 28 -31.60 13.70 -83.71
C CYS A 28 -32.56 13.65 -84.91
N GLN A 29 -32.61 12.50 -85.60
CA GLN A 29 -33.90 12.08 -86.13
C GLN A 29 -34.86 12.11 -84.94
N SER A 30 -35.97 12.84 -85.05
CA SER A 30 -37.03 12.76 -84.05
C SER A 30 -37.54 11.32 -84.07
N GLU A 31 -37.08 10.51 -83.12
CA GLU A 31 -37.45 9.10 -83.02
C GLU A 31 -38.98 9.04 -83.01
N LYS A 32 -39.56 8.36 -84.00
CA LYS A 32 -41.01 8.43 -84.29
C LYS A 32 -41.75 8.21 -82.95
N PRO A 33 -42.73 9.03 -82.55
CA PRO A 33 -43.29 8.96 -81.19
C PRO A 33 -43.77 7.56 -80.76
N TRP A 34 -44.20 6.75 -81.72
CA TRP A 34 -44.56 5.34 -81.52
C TRP A 34 -43.37 4.43 -81.17
N LYS A 35 -42.19 4.67 -81.75
CA LYS A 35 -40.97 3.91 -81.45
C LYS A 35 -40.50 4.19 -80.04
N THR A 36 -40.54 5.46 -79.62
CA THR A 36 -40.27 5.89 -78.24
C THR A 36 -41.24 5.24 -77.25
N GLU A 37 -42.52 5.14 -77.58
CA GLU A 37 -43.54 4.50 -76.72
C GLU A 37 -43.35 2.98 -76.62
N GLN A 38 -43.06 2.31 -77.74
CA GLN A 38 -42.77 0.87 -77.75
C GLN A 38 -41.47 0.56 -76.99
N LYS A 39 -40.43 1.39 -77.15
CA LYS A 39 -39.16 1.28 -76.42
C LYS A 39 -39.34 1.41 -74.91
N LYS A 40 -40.28 2.23 -74.42
CA LYS A 40 -40.64 2.26 -72.99
C LYS A 40 -41.22 0.92 -72.52
N ARG A 41 -42.10 0.29 -73.31
CA ARG A 41 -42.76 -0.98 -72.96
C ARG A 41 -41.76 -2.12 -72.90
N GLU A 42 -40.89 -2.21 -73.90
CA GLU A 42 -39.75 -3.13 -73.93
C GLU A 42 -38.79 -2.88 -72.75
N ASN A 43 -38.55 -1.61 -72.39
CA ASN A 43 -37.74 -1.26 -71.23
C ASN A 43 -38.37 -1.69 -69.89
N VAL A 44 -39.70 -1.78 -69.74
CA VAL A 44 -40.32 -2.29 -68.50
C VAL A 44 -39.88 -3.74 -68.26
N PHE A 45 -39.95 -4.57 -69.29
CA PHE A 45 -39.48 -5.96 -69.24
C PHE A 45 -37.97 -6.05 -68.99
N LEU A 46 -37.16 -5.27 -69.73
CA LEU A 46 -35.70 -5.26 -69.58
C LEU A 46 -35.25 -4.80 -68.19
N CYS A 47 -35.94 -3.82 -67.58
CA CYS A 47 -35.71 -3.42 -66.20
C CYS A 47 -36.02 -4.56 -65.22
N GLY A 48 -37.14 -5.26 -65.39
CA GLY A 48 -37.52 -6.40 -64.56
C GLY A 48 -36.54 -7.58 -64.64
N ALA A 49 -36.00 -7.84 -65.83
CA ALA A 49 -34.93 -8.82 -66.04
C ALA A 49 -33.61 -8.41 -65.38
N ALA A 50 -33.20 -7.15 -65.56
CA ALA A 50 -31.97 -6.60 -64.99
C ALA A 50 -32.00 -6.57 -63.44
N ASP A 51 -33.16 -6.24 -62.86
CA ASP A 51 -33.40 -6.29 -61.41
C ASP A 51 -33.13 -7.69 -60.84
N LEU A 52 -33.74 -8.74 -61.42
CA LEU A 52 -33.50 -10.12 -60.98
C LEU A 52 -32.03 -10.54 -61.14
N PHE A 53 -31.43 -10.26 -62.31
CA PHE A 53 -30.03 -10.62 -62.57
C PHE A 53 -29.07 -10.01 -61.55
N VAL A 54 -29.22 -8.71 -61.27
CA VAL A 54 -28.37 -7.99 -60.31
C VAL A 54 -28.60 -8.53 -58.89
N GLU A 55 -29.85 -8.70 -58.48
CA GLU A 55 -30.19 -9.22 -57.15
C GLU A 55 -29.70 -10.64 -56.92
N TRP A 56 -29.82 -11.52 -57.93
CA TRP A 56 -29.29 -12.88 -57.88
C TRP A 56 -27.77 -12.90 -57.76
N ASN A 57 -27.05 -12.15 -58.61
CA ASN A 57 -25.59 -12.18 -58.56
C ASN A 57 -25.04 -11.64 -57.25
N VAL A 58 -25.63 -10.57 -56.72
CA VAL A 58 -25.29 -10.04 -55.39
C VAL A 58 -25.61 -11.06 -54.29
N THR A 59 -26.80 -11.68 -54.32
CA THR A 59 -27.25 -12.67 -53.32
C THR A 59 -26.35 -13.89 -53.26
N PHE A 60 -26.12 -14.55 -54.41
CA PHE A 60 -25.29 -15.76 -54.46
C PHE A 60 -23.81 -15.45 -54.28
N GLY A 61 -23.33 -14.27 -54.70
CA GLY A 61 -21.98 -13.78 -54.40
C GLY A 61 -21.75 -13.57 -52.90
N ALA A 62 -22.73 -13.01 -52.18
CA ALA A 62 -22.66 -12.85 -50.72
C ALA A 62 -22.60 -14.19 -49.98
N LEU A 63 -23.50 -15.11 -50.31
CA LEU A 63 -23.54 -16.45 -49.73
C LEU A 63 -22.25 -17.25 -49.99
N HIS A 64 -21.67 -17.12 -51.17
CA HIS A 64 -20.38 -17.73 -51.51
C HIS A 64 -19.23 -17.17 -50.64
N LYS A 65 -19.14 -15.84 -50.49
CA LYS A 65 -18.14 -15.17 -49.65
C LYS A 65 -18.27 -15.61 -48.18
N ARG A 66 -19.50 -15.66 -47.64
CA ARG A 66 -19.76 -16.12 -46.26
C ARG A 66 -19.36 -17.58 -46.08
N ALA A 67 -19.75 -18.47 -46.99
CA ALA A 67 -19.38 -19.88 -46.96
C ALA A 67 -17.85 -20.09 -46.95
N MET A 68 -17.08 -19.32 -47.72
CA MET A 68 -15.61 -19.39 -47.72
C MET A 68 -14.99 -19.05 -46.36
N LYS A 69 -15.58 -18.11 -45.57
CA LYS A 69 -15.14 -17.84 -44.20
C LYS A 69 -15.34 -19.07 -43.31
N VAL A 70 -16.52 -19.70 -43.37
CA VAL A 70 -16.86 -20.92 -42.62
C VAL A 70 -15.89 -22.06 -42.94
N ASN A 71 -15.53 -22.24 -44.22
CA ASN A 71 -14.54 -23.24 -44.65
C ASN A 71 -13.16 -23.00 -44.01
N THR A 72 -12.71 -21.75 -43.98
CA THR A 72 -11.42 -21.36 -43.39
C THR A 72 -11.38 -21.68 -41.90
N THR A 73 -12.41 -21.28 -41.15
CA THR A 73 -12.52 -21.57 -39.70
C THR A 73 -12.60 -23.07 -39.45
N ALA A 74 -13.44 -23.82 -40.18
CA ALA A 74 -13.52 -25.29 -40.05
C ALA A 74 -12.19 -25.99 -40.36
N THR A 75 -11.44 -25.50 -41.35
CA THR A 75 -10.10 -26.04 -41.69
C THR A 75 -9.09 -25.76 -40.57
N LYS A 76 -9.10 -24.57 -39.98
CA LYS A 76 -8.25 -24.22 -38.82
C LYS A 76 -8.56 -25.09 -37.60
N ILE A 77 -9.85 -25.31 -37.32
CA ILE A 77 -10.30 -26.24 -36.26
C ILE A 77 -9.74 -27.64 -36.49
N LEU A 78 -9.91 -28.18 -37.71
CA LEU A 78 -9.42 -29.52 -38.06
C LEU A 78 -7.88 -29.64 -37.92
N GLN A 79 -7.13 -28.61 -38.31
CA GLN A 79 -5.66 -28.56 -38.18
C GLN A 79 -5.19 -28.55 -36.72
N ASN A 80 -5.98 -27.98 -35.80
CA ASN A 80 -5.62 -27.87 -34.38
C ASN A 80 -6.55 -28.71 -33.48
N LYS A 81 -7.10 -29.81 -34.00
CA LYS A 81 -8.03 -30.70 -33.26
C LYS A 81 -7.48 -31.23 -31.94
N GLY A 82 -6.15 -31.27 -31.77
CA GLY A 82 -5.49 -31.62 -30.49
C GLY A 82 -5.62 -30.58 -29.37
N LEU A 83 -6.16 -29.39 -29.64
CA LEU A 83 -6.46 -28.37 -28.62
C LEU A 83 -7.82 -28.59 -27.92
N TYR A 84 -8.56 -29.62 -28.32
CA TYR A 84 -9.91 -29.95 -27.88
C TYR A 84 -9.88 -31.22 -27.02
N LYS A 85 -10.80 -31.35 -26.05
CA LYS A 85 -10.88 -32.59 -25.24
C LYS A 85 -11.41 -33.74 -26.08
N ASN A 86 -12.35 -33.46 -27.00
CA ASN A 86 -12.90 -34.45 -27.91
C ASN A 86 -12.41 -34.24 -29.35
N SER A 87 -11.10 -34.46 -29.57
CA SER A 87 -10.47 -34.29 -30.90
C SER A 87 -11.17 -35.07 -32.02
N SER A 88 -11.72 -36.25 -31.76
CA SER A 88 -12.41 -37.06 -32.78
C SER A 88 -13.80 -36.53 -33.10
N GLY A 89 -14.56 -36.09 -32.08
CA GLY A 89 -15.85 -35.43 -32.29
C GLY A 89 -15.71 -34.11 -33.06
N VAL A 90 -14.71 -33.30 -32.70
CA VAL A 90 -14.42 -32.01 -33.36
C VAL A 90 -13.97 -32.20 -34.81
N GLU A 91 -13.16 -33.23 -35.08
CA GLU A 91 -12.80 -33.63 -36.44
C GLU A 91 -14.03 -33.99 -37.29
N ASP A 92 -14.97 -34.76 -36.74
CA ASP A 92 -16.19 -35.17 -37.45
C ASP A 92 -17.12 -33.96 -37.72
N LEU A 93 -17.27 -33.06 -36.73
CA LEU A 93 -18.03 -31.80 -36.88
C LEU A 93 -17.41 -30.88 -37.94
N ALA A 94 -16.09 -30.68 -37.91
CA ALA A 94 -15.38 -29.82 -38.87
C ALA A 94 -15.44 -30.38 -40.30
N ASN A 95 -15.24 -31.70 -40.46
CA ASN A 95 -15.38 -32.37 -41.76
C ASN A 95 -16.80 -32.25 -42.31
N ARG A 96 -17.84 -32.43 -41.48
CA ARG A 96 -19.24 -32.24 -41.89
C ARG A 96 -19.53 -30.81 -42.31
N ALA A 97 -19.04 -29.81 -41.57
CA ALA A 97 -19.16 -28.40 -41.95
C ALA A 97 -18.50 -28.09 -43.30
N ILE A 98 -17.29 -28.60 -43.55
CA ILE A 98 -16.58 -28.46 -44.83
C ILE A 98 -17.39 -29.09 -45.98
N GLN A 99 -18.01 -30.25 -45.79
CA GLN A 99 -18.84 -30.88 -46.84
C GLN A 99 -20.12 -30.09 -47.12
N MET A 100 -20.78 -29.57 -46.09
CA MET A 100 -21.94 -28.68 -46.24
C MET A 100 -21.56 -27.41 -47.01
N VAL A 101 -20.44 -26.77 -46.66
CA VAL A 101 -19.91 -25.58 -47.34
C VAL A 101 -19.56 -25.85 -48.81
N LYS A 102 -18.98 -27.01 -49.16
CA LYS A 102 -18.81 -27.41 -50.56
C LYS A 102 -20.16 -27.44 -51.31
N GLY A 103 -21.23 -27.88 -50.65
CA GLY A 103 -22.59 -27.78 -51.17
C GLY A 103 -23.05 -26.34 -51.41
N VAL A 104 -22.77 -25.41 -50.49
CA VAL A 104 -23.08 -23.97 -50.65
C VAL A 104 -22.30 -23.36 -51.81
N ILE A 105 -20.99 -23.62 -51.88
CA ILE A 105 -20.10 -23.16 -52.95
C ILE A 105 -20.59 -23.68 -54.31
N SER A 106 -20.91 -24.97 -54.41
CA SER A 106 -21.47 -25.56 -55.63
C SER A 106 -22.81 -24.91 -56.04
N ASN A 107 -23.75 -24.77 -55.11
CA ASN A 107 -25.07 -24.19 -55.39
C ASN A 107 -24.98 -22.72 -55.83
N THR A 108 -24.16 -21.92 -55.12
CA THR A 108 -23.93 -20.50 -55.44
C THR A 108 -23.23 -20.33 -56.79
N THR A 109 -22.17 -21.10 -57.07
CA THR A 109 -21.47 -21.05 -58.37
C THR A 109 -22.40 -21.38 -59.54
N VAL A 110 -23.22 -22.43 -59.42
CA VAL A 110 -24.18 -22.76 -60.49
C VAL A 110 -25.29 -21.71 -60.60
N ALA A 111 -25.77 -21.13 -59.50
CA ALA A 111 -26.75 -20.03 -59.54
C ALA A 111 -26.20 -18.81 -60.30
N LEU A 112 -24.93 -18.45 -60.13
CA LEU A 112 -24.28 -17.36 -60.87
C LEU A 112 -24.18 -17.68 -62.38
N VAL A 113 -23.89 -18.93 -62.75
CA VAL A 113 -23.88 -19.39 -64.16
C VAL A 113 -25.28 -19.34 -64.76
N VAL A 114 -26.30 -19.78 -64.02
CA VAL A 114 -27.72 -19.75 -64.43
C VAL A 114 -28.23 -18.32 -64.61
N SER A 115 -27.88 -17.41 -63.68
CA SER A 115 -28.17 -15.97 -63.78
C SER A 115 -27.62 -15.37 -65.07
N ARG A 116 -26.37 -15.73 -65.45
CA ARG A 116 -25.76 -15.31 -66.72
C ARG A 116 -26.48 -15.89 -67.94
N GLY A 117 -26.76 -17.20 -67.94
CA GLY A 117 -27.50 -17.86 -69.02
C GLY A 117 -28.91 -17.27 -69.25
N PHE A 118 -29.55 -16.79 -68.19
CA PHE A 118 -30.84 -16.10 -68.26
C PHE A 118 -30.75 -14.77 -69.03
N MET A 119 -29.77 -13.90 -68.72
CA MET A 119 -29.60 -12.62 -69.44
C MET A 119 -29.08 -12.80 -70.87
N ASP A 120 -28.11 -13.70 -71.08
CA ASP A 120 -27.62 -14.05 -72.42
C ASP A 120 -28.75 -14.65 -73.29
N GLY A 121 -29.72 -15.32 -72.65
CA GLY A 121 -30.95 -15.80 -73.27
C GLY A 121 -31.92 -14.68 -73.68
N ILE A 122 -32.13 -13.69 -72.82
CA ILE A 122 -33.00 -12.54 -73.12
C ILE A 122 -32.43 -11.70 -74.28
N GLU A 123 -31.10 -11.50 -74.33
CA GLU A 123 -30.43 -10.86 -75.49
C GLU A 123 -30.74 -11.59 -76.78
N ARG A 124 -30.56 -12.91 -76.77
CA ARG A 124 -30.79 -13.78 -77.92
C ARG A 124 -32.25 -13.75 -78.38
N ASP A 125 -33.22 -13.76 -77.48
CA ASP A 125 -34.64 -13.74 -77.84
C ASP A 125 -35.06 -12.42 -78.49
N PHE A 126 -34.57 -11.28 -77.97
CA PHE A 126 -34.76 -9.97 -78.60
C PHE A 126 -34.06 -9.90 -79.96
N PHE A 127 -32.79 -10.31 -80.02
CA PHE A 127 -32.01 -10.38 -81.26
C PHE A 127 -32.75 -11.18 -82.34
N ASN A 128 -33.26 -12.37 -81.99
CA ASN A 128 -34.01 -13.24 -82.89
C ASN A 128 -35.32 -12.60 -83.40
N ALA A 129 -36.02 -11.85 -82.56
CA ALA A 129 -37.24 -11.14 -82.96
C ALA A 129 -36.93 -10.08 -84.04
N PHE A 130 -35.87 -9.28 -83.85
CA PHE A 130 -35.48 -8.25 -84.81
C PHE A 130 -34.88 -8.83 -86.10
N GLU A 131 -34.21 -9.99 -86.06
CA GLU A 131 -33.75 -10.68 -87.27
C GLU A 131 -34.89 -11.28 -88.10
N ALA A 132 -36.02 -11.65 -87.49
CA ALA A 132 -37.19 -12.18 -88.21
C ALA A 132 -37.80 -11.15 -89.17
N ILE A 133 -37.78 -9.87 -88.82
CA ILE A 133 -38.45 -8.78 -89.58
C ILE A 133 -37.52 -7.95 -90.49
N LYS A 134 -36.24 -8.32 -90.59
CA LYS A 134 -35.18 -7.45 -91.17
C LYS A 134 -35.34 -7.11 -92.65
N ASP A 135 -36.17 -7.84 -93.39
CA ASP A 135 -36.47 -7.58 -94.79
C ASP A 135 -37.61 -6.56 -94.99
N LYS A 136 -38.47 -6.35 -93.99
CA LYS A 136 -39.58 -5.40 -94.01
C LYS A 136 -39.79 -4.69 -92.66
N PRO A 137 -38.77 -4.02 -92.08
CA PRO A 137 -38.90 -3.40 -90.76
C PRO A 137 -40.01 -2.35 -90.69
N ASP A 138 -40.30 -1.62 -91.78
CA ASP A 138 -41.38 -0.62 -91.82
C ASP A 138 -42.80 -1.23 -91.73
N ASP A 139 -42.95 -2.55 -91.84
CA ASP A 139 -44.23 -3.25 -91.66
C ASP A 139 -44.51 -3.58 -90.17
N PHE A 140 -43.56 -3.30 -89.27
CA PHE A 140 -43.62 -3.65 -87.85
C PHE A 140 -43.46 -2.47 -86.89
N THR A 141 -44.04 -2.62 -85.69
CA THR A 141 -43.86 -1.73 -84.54
C THR A 141 -42.88 -2.38 -83.55
N PHE A 142 -41.72 -1.75 -83.34
CA PHE A 142 -40.67 -2.16 -82.40
C PHE A 142 -39.96 -0.95 -81.78
N GLY A 143 -39.39 -1.10 -80.58
CA GLY A 143 -38.70 -0.03 -79.85
C GLY A 143 -37.17 -0.07 -79.99
N HIS A 144 -36.57 -1.21 -79.66
CA HIS A 144 -35.16 -1.53 -79.91
C HIS A 144 -34.98 -2.23 -81.26
N SER A 145 -33.74 -2.43 -81.71
CA SER A 145 -33.44 -3.04 -83.01
C SER A 145 -32.09 -3.75 -83.05
N ASN A 146 -31.76 -4.43 -84.16
CA ASN A 146 -30.41 -4.96 -84.40
C ASN A 146 -29.66 -4.09 -85.42
N TRP A 147 -28.38 -3.82 -85.14
CA TRP A 147 -27.48 -3.04 -86.00
C TRP A 147 -26.26 -3.85 -86.46
N GLU A 148 -25.53 -3.31 -87.42
CA GLU A 148 -24.20 -3.80 -87.80
C GLU A 148 -23.14 -2.93 -87.13
N ARG A 149 -22.22 -3.55 -86.38
CA ARG A 149 -21.09 -2.90 -85.71
C ARG A 149 -19.86 -3.76 -85.92
N ASP A 150 -18.76 -3.17 -86.41
CA ASP A 150 -17.49 -3.85 -86.68
C ASP A 150 -17.63 -5.16 -87.50
N GLY A 151 -18.49 -5.15 -88.52
CA GLY A 151 -18.78 -6.31 -89.38
C GLY A 151 -19.62 -7.42 -88.74
N LYS A 152 -20.15 -7.20 -87.53
CA LYS A 152 -20.97 -8.15 -86.77
C LYS A 152 -22.39 -7.62 -86.59
N ARG A 153 -23.36 -8.55 -86.56
CA ARG A 153 -24.73 -8.27 -86.20
C ARG A 153 -24.85 -8.29 -84.67
N GLU A 154 -25.22 -7.15 -84.07
CA GLU A 154 -25.44 -7.04 -82.62
C GLU A 154 -26.85 -6.49 -82.35
N SER A 155 -27.45 -6.89 -81.23
CA SER A 155 -28.67 -6.23 -80.76
C SER A 155 -28.35 -4.89 -80.09
N GLU A 156 -29.21 -3.90 -80.25
CA GLU A 156 -29.15 -2.63 -79.51
C GLU A 156 -29.14 -2.88 -77.98
N ILE A 157 -29.82 -3.93 -77.53
CA ILE A 157 -29.87 -4.26 -76.10
C ILE A 157 -28.63 -4.99 -75.57
N LEU A 158 -27.78 -5.53 -76.45
CA LEU A 158 -26.51 -6.14 -76.06
C LEU A 158 -25.59 -5.10 -75.39
N GLU A 159 -25.68 -3.83 -75.77
CA GLU A 159 -24.93 -2.75 -75.13
C GLU A 159 -25.41 -2.49 -73.69
N PHE A 160 -26.72 -2.63 -73.42
CA PHE A 160 -27.25 -2.56 -72.05
C PHE A 160 -26.81 -3.74 -71.20
N PHE A 161 -26.60 -4.93 -71.76
CA PHE A 161 -26.14 -6.10 -71.01
C PHE A 161 -24.63 -6.16 -70.82
N LYS A 162 -23.85 -5.67 -71.80
CA LYS A 162 -22.41 -5.36 -71.66
C LYS A 162 -22.15 -4.39 -70.50
N ASN A 163 -23.13 -3.58 -70.10
CA ASN A 163 -23.09 -2.74 -68.89
C ASN A 163 -24.43 -2.78 -68.12
N VAL A 164 -24.84 -3.97 -67.67
CA VAL A 164 -26.11 -4.19 -66.94
C VAL A 164 -26.23 -3.36 -65.66
N THR A 165 -25.11 -2.97 -65.04
CA THR A 165 -25.03 -1.99 -63.95
C THR A 165 -25.67 -0.66 -64.32
N LYS A 166 -25.38 -0.14 -65.52
CA LYS A 166 -25.96 1.11 -66.03
C LYS A 166 -27.47 0.96 -66.26
N LEU A 167 -27.92 -0.16 -66.86
CA LEU A 167 -29.35 -0.42 -67.06
C LEU A 167 -30.11 -0.47 -65.72
N PHE A 168 -29.61 -1.23 -64.76
CA PHE A 168 -30.20 -1.33 -63.41
C PHE A 168 -30.33 0.04 -62.73
N VAL A 169 -29.26 0.84 -62.73
CA VAL A 169 -29.26 2.20 -62.15
C VAL A 169 -30.24 3.13 -62.90
N GLU A 170 -30.29 3.08 -64.24
CA GLU A 170 -31.25 3.86 -65.03
C GLU A 170 -32.71 3.44 -64.81
N CYS A 171 -32.96 2.17 -64.51
CA CYS A 171 -34.27 1.64 -64.17
C CYS A 171 -34.74 2.12 -62.79
N LYS A 172 -33.89 1.98 -61.75
CA LYS A 172 -34.21 2.42 -60.37
C LYS A 172 -34.31 3.94 -60.23
N ASN A 173 -33.50 4.71 -60.94
CA ASN A 173 -33.58 6.17 -60.90
C ASN A 173 -34.89 6.70 -61.51
N LYS A 174 -35.49 6.00 -62.49
CA LYS A 174 -36.81 6.34 -63.05
C LYS A 174 -37.95 6.14 -62.03
N THR A 175 -37.78 5.25 -61.05
CA THR A 175 -38.74 5.03 -59.94
C THR A 175 -38.43 5.86 -58.68
N LYS A 176 -37.50 6.83 -58.77
CA LYS A 176 -36.98 7.67 -57.66
C LYS A 176 -36.18 6.90 -56.59
N GLU A 177 -35.75 5.67 -56.86
CA GLU A 177 -34.89 4.89 -55.97
C GLU A 177 -33.41 5.11 -56.34
N ASN A 178 -32.68 5.86 -55.53
CA ASN A 178 -31.26 6.17 -55.79
C ASN A 178 -30.36 4.99 -55.34
N VAL A 179 -30.35 3.90 -56.11
CA VAL A 179 -29.71 2.62 -55.77
C VAL A 179 -28.57 2.31 -56.74
N THR A 180 -27.40 1.97 -56.21
CA THR A 180 -26.27 1.41 -56.98
C THR A 180 -26.08 -0.07 -56.67
N ILE A 181 -25.36 -0.80 -57.54
CA ILE A 181 -24.99 -2.20 -57.24
C ILE A 181 -24.15 -2.27 -55.96
N ASP A 182 -23.19 -1.37 -55.73
CA ASP A 182 -22.40 -1.35 -54.49
C ASP A 182 -23.25 -1.12 -53.24
N LEU A 183 -24.32 -0.30 -53.32
CA LEU A 183 -25.28 -0.10 -52.23
C LEU A 183 -26.12 -1.35 -51.99
N LEU A 184 -26.54 -2.03 -53.05
CA LEU A 184 -27.26 -3.29 -52.95
C LEU A 184 -26.37 -4.42 -52.44
N GLU A 185 -25.11 -4.51 -52.89
CA GLU A 185 -24.13 -5.45 -52.38
C GLU A 185 -23.87 -5.19 -50.90
N LYS A 186 -23.63 -3.93 -50.49
CA LYS A 186 -23.51 -3.60 -49.06
C LYS A 186 -24.77 -3.94 -48.28
N LYS A 187 -25.96 -3.72 -48.83
CA LYS A 187 -27.23 -4.06 -48.16
C LYS A 187 -27.41 -5.57 -48.02
N ILE A 188 -27.22 -6.35 -49.08
CA ILE A 188 -27.39 -7.80 -49.08
C ILE A 188 -26.25 -8.48 -48.30
N MET A 189 -25.01 -8.01 -48.44
CA MET A 189 -23.91 -8.39 -47.54
C MET A 189 -24.22 -8.01 -46.10
N ALA A 190 -24.91 -6.91 -45.78
CA ALA A 190 -25.29 -6.60 -44.40
C ALA A 190 -26.47 -7.44 -43.90
N GLU A 191 -27.46 -7.74 -44.74
CA GLU A 191 -28.58 -8.64 -44.38
C GLU A 191 -28.08 -10.07 -44.19
N VAL A 192 -27.22 -10.55 -45.10
CA VAL A 192 -26.56 -11.86 -45.02
C VAL A 192 -25.51 -11.87 -43.90
N ASP A 193 -24.57 -10.93 -43.79
CA ASP A 193 -23.50 -10.98 -42.76
C ASP A 193 -23.96 -10.55 -41.35
N ASN A 194 -25.20 -10.11 -41.15
CA ASN A 194 -25.71 -9.77 -39.82
C ASN A 194 -26.19 -11.01 -39.05
N GLU A 195 -25.52 -11.29 -37.93
CA GLU A 195 -25.82 -12.33 -36.94
C GLU A 195 -27.28 -12.33 -36.47
N THR A 196 -27.91 -11.15 -36.40
CA THR A 196 -29.30 -10.99 -35.93
C THR A 196 -30.35 -11.13 -37.05
N THR A 197 -29.94 -11.22 -38.32
CA THR A 197 -30.88 -11.46 -39.41
C THR A 197 -31.40 -12.89 -39.34
N ASN A 198 -32.71 -13.05 -39.17
CA ASN A 198 -33.36 -14.33 -39.38
C ASN A 198 -33.32 -14.69 -40.88
N LEU A 199 -32.32 -15.49 -41.26
CA LEU A 199 -32.09 -15.91 -42.65
C LEU A 199 -33.26 -16.69 -43.27
N ILE A 200 -34.10 -17.36 -42.47
CA ILE A 200 -35.30 -18.06 -42.95
C ILE A 200 -36.39 -17.04 -43.33
N SER A 201 -36.58 -15.99 -42.51
CA SER A 201 -37.46 -14.87 -42.84
C SER A 201 -36.95 -14.09 -44.05
N TRP A 202 -35.63 -13.92 -44.17
CA TRP A 202 -35.00 -13.28 -45.31
C TRP A 202 -35.14 -14.08 -46.61
N GLU A 203 -34.87 -15.40 -46.57
CA GLU A 203 -35.13 -16.33 -47.68
C GLU A 203 -36.57 -16.24 -48.18
N THR A 204 -37.52 -16.25 -47.25
CA THR A 204 -38.94 -16.12 -47.55
C THR A 204 -39.24 -14.80 -48.27
N LYS A 205 -38.69 -13.66 -47.80
CA LYS A 205 -38.85 -12.36 -48.48
C LYS A 205 -38.26 -12.35 -49.89
N GLN A 206 -37.09 -12.94 -50.11
CA GLN A 206 -36.49 -13.00 -51.46
C GLN A 206 -37.29 -13.92 -52.38
N ARG A 207 -37.71 -15.09 -51.89
CA ARG A 207 -38.57 -16.03 -52.61
C ARG A 207 -39.88 -15.37 -53.05
N ASP A 208 -40.57 -14.72 -52.11
CA ASP A 208 -41.87 -14.09 -52.40
C ASP A 208 -41.72 -12.93 -53.38
N LYS A 209 -40.62 -12.17 -53.30
CA LYS A 209 -40.26 -11.13 -54.26
C LYS A 209 -39.98 -11.68 -55.67
N TRP A 210 -39.17 -12.74 -55.79
CA TRP A 210 -38.86 -13.35 -57.09
C TRP A 210 -40.10 -14.04 -57.69
N ASN A 211 -40.95 -14.65 -56.88
CA ASN A 211 -42.26 -15.15 -57.31
C ASN A 211 -43.21 -14.04 -57.77
N ALA A 212 -43.23 -12.88 -57.10
CA ALA A 212 -44.01 -11.73 -57.56
C ALA A 212 -43.52 -11.23 -58.93
N THR A 213 -42.21 -11.30 -59.20
CA THR A 213 -41.67 -11.02 -60.54
C THR A 213 -42.20 -11.98 -61.60
N LEU A 214 -42.31 -13.28 -61.28
CA LEU A 214 -42.88 -14.29 -62.18
C LEU A 214 -44.32 -13.94 -62.60
N THR A 215 -45.14 -13.47 -61.66
CA THR A 215 -46.50 -12.96 -61.94
C THR A 215 -46.47 -11.73 -62.87
N ASN A 216 -45.58 -10.77 -62.60
CA ASN A 216 -45.47 -9.52 -63.36
C ASN A 216 -45.01 -9.71 -64.82
N VAL A 217 -44.22 -10.76 -65.11
CA VAL A 217 -43.73 -11.06 -66.47
C VAL A 217 -44.86 -11.20 -67.48
N THR A 218 -45.98 -11.81 -67.09
CA THR A 218 -47.16 -11.92 -67.96
C THR A 218 -47.66 -10.55 -68.39
N THR A 219 -47.83 -9.64 -67.43
CA THR A 219 -48.25 -8.25 -67.68
C THR A 219 -47.21 -7.44 -68.47
N TRP A 220 -45.92 -7.65 -68.25
CA TRP A 220 -44.85 -6.98 -69.03
C TRP A 220 -44.87 -7.40 -70.50
N LEU A 221 -45.04 -8.70 -70.78
CA LEU A 221 -45.15 -9.22 -72.14
C LEU A 221 -46.44 -8.76 -72.82
N GLU A 222 -47.58 -8.76 -72.11
CA GLU A 222 -48.84 -8.19 -72.61
C GLU A 222 -48.69 -6.69 -72.93
N GLN A 223 -48.00 -5.92 -72.09
CA GLN A 223 -47.71 -4.50 -72.37
C GLN A 223 -46.84 -4.32 -73.61
N MET A 224 -45.82 -5.16 -73.81
CA MET A 224 -44.98 -5.17 -75.02
C MET A 224 -45.78 -5.48 -76.29
N GLN A 225 -46.74 -6.40 -76.22
CA GLN A 225 -47.60 -6.82 -77.35
C GLN A 225 -48.75 -5.84 -77.65
N SER A 226 -49.28 -5.16 -76.62
CA SER A 226 -50.52 -4.34 -76.72
C SER A 226 -50.47 -3.12 -77.65
N TYR A 227 -49.30 -2.73 -78.14
CA TYR A 227 -49.09 -1.46 -78.84
C TYR A 227 -48.97 -1.65 -80.36
N ASN A 228 -49.98 -1.23 -81.12
CA ASN A 228 -49.97 -1.25 -82.58
C ASN A 228 -50.06 0.17 -83.14
N HIS A 229 -49.08 0.60 -83.92
CA HIS A 229 -49.17 1.90 -84.62
C HIS A 229 -50.08 1.78 -85.86
N SER A 230 -50.96 2.76 -86.06
CA SER A 230 -51.75 2.91 -87.29
C SER A 230 -51.42 4.25 -87.91
N THR A 231 -50.79 4.23 -89.09
CA THR A 231 -50.67 5.43 -89.92
C THR A 231 -52.02 5.72 -90.57
N GLY A 232 -52.33 7.00 -90.84
CA GLY A 232 -53.60 7.43 -91.44
C GLY A 232 -53.86 6.96 -92.88
N THR A 233 -52.99 6.10 -93.42
CA THR A 233 -53.00 5.60 -94.80
C THR A 233 -52.85 4.07 -94.82
N ALA A 234 -53.95 3.37 -94.52
CA ALA A 234 -54.25 1.95 -94.81
C ALA A 234 -53.29 0.82 -94.35
N LYS A 235 -52.02 1.05 -94.04
CA LYS A 235 -51.09 0.03 -93.50
C LYS A 235 -51.05 0.09 -91.97
N ARG A 236 -51.71 -0.89 -91.33
CA ARG A 236 -51.45 -1.22 -89.92
C ARG A 236 -50.13 -1.97 -89.85
N THR A 237 -49.20 -1.49 -89.03
CA THR A 237 -47.96 -2.22 -88.73
C THR A 237 -48.19 -3.19 -87.58
N GLU A 238 -47.74 -4.44 -87.72
CA GLU A 238 -47.87 -5.47 -86.68
C GLU A 238 -46.87 -5.22 -85.54
N ASN A 239 -47.24 -5.41 -84.28
CA ASN A 239 -46.28 -5.41 -83.19
C ASN A 239 -45.33 -6.60 -83.31
N ILE A 240 -44.01 -6.36 -83.25
CA ILE A 240 -43.00 -7.42 -83.41
C ILE A 240 -43.17 -8.57 -82.42
N TRP A 241 -43.67 -8.30 -81.21
CA TRP A 241 -43.89 -9.29 -80.15
C TRP A 241 -45.18 -10.11 -80.35
N MET A 242 -45.99 -9.77 -81.35
CA MET A 242 -47.10 -10.60 -81.84
C MET A 242 -46.72 -11.46 -83.05
N HIS A 243 -45.57 -11.19 -83.68
CA HIS A 243 -45.15 -11.84 -84.91
C HIS A 243 -44.81 -13.33 -84.69
N ASN A 244 -45.61 -14.21 -85.28
CA ASN A 244 -45.52 -15.66 -85.06
C ASN A 244 -44.45 -16.32 -85.96
N VAL A 245 -43.17 -16.06 -85.66
CA VAL A 245 -42.01 -16.63 -86.36
C VAL A 245 -41.01 -17.20 -85.34
N THR A 246 -40.46 -18.38 -85.62
CA THR A 246 -39.46 -19.02 -84.77
C THR A 246 -38.02 -18.70 -85.21
N VAL A 247 -37.06 -18.93 -84.33
CA VAL A 247 -35.63 -18.82 -84.65
C VAL A 247 -35.25 -19.71 -85.85
N TRP A 248 -35.85 -20.91 -85.93
CA TRP A 248 -35.59 -21.84 -87.03
C TRP A 248 -36.07 -21.29 -88.37
N ASP A 249 -37.24 -20.64 -88.40
CA ASP A 249 -37.76 -20.01 -89.62
C ASP A 249 -36.86 -18.87 -90.08
N THR A 250 -36.35 -18.05 -89.15
CA THR A 250 -35.38 -16.99 -89.44
C THR A 250 -34.08 -17.55 -90.02
N ILE A 251 -33.48 -18.57 -89.39
CA ILE A 251 -32.24 -19.22 -89.87
C ILE A 251 -32.43 -19.87 -91.24
N ARG A 252 -33.56 -20.56 -91.45
CA ARG A 252 -33.92 -21.20 -92.73
C ARG A 252 -34.07 -20.18 -93.85
N ASN A 253 -34.79 -19.08 -93.58
CA ASN A 253 -34.97 -17.99 -94.54
C ASN A 253 -33.65 -17.29 -94.87
N ASP A 254 -32.78 -17.11 -93.88
CA ASP A 254 -31.45 -16.54 -94.08
C ASP A 254 -30.53 -17.47 -94.88
N CYS A 255 -30.51 -18.76 -94.60
CA CYS A 255 -29.76 -19.71 -95.43
C CYS A 255 -30.27 -19.74 -96.87
N ASN A 256 -31.59 -19.71 -97.11
CA ASN A 256 -32.16 -19.54 -98.45
C ASN A 256 -31.65 -18.25 -99.14
N ARG A 257 -31.61 -17.11 -98.42
CA ARG A 257 -31.07 -15.84 -98.92
C ARG A 257 -29.55 -15.91 -99.22
N VAL A 258 -28.76 -16.63 -98.42
CA VAL A 258 -27.31 -16.82 -98.65
C VAL A 258 -27.01 -17.70 -99.87
N VAL A 259 -27.84 -18.71 -100.13
CA VAL A 259 -27.67 -19.62 -101.27
C VAL A 259 -28.07 -18.96 -102.60
N HIS A 260 -29.24 -18.33 -102.63
CA HIS A 260 -29.86 -17.81 -103.86
C HIS A 260 -29.65 -16.30 -104.09
N GLY A 261 -29.04 -15.59 -103.13
CA GLY A 261 -28.73 -14.16 -103.25
C GLY A 261 -27.65 -13.86 -104.29
N VAL A 262 -27.89 -12.86 -105.15
CA VAL A 262 -26.92 -12.36 -106.13
C VAL A 262 -26.17 -11.16 -105.54
N ASP A 263 -24.84 -11.23 -105.46
CA ASP A 263 -23.96 -10.20 -104.85
C ASP A 263 -23.95 -8.81 -105.56
N ARG A 264 -24.84 -8.59 -106.54
CA ARG A 264 -25.06 -7.29 -107.24
C ARG A 264 -26.54 -6.85 -107.27
N SER A 265 -27.39 -7.46 -106.45
CA SER A 265 -28.81 -7.12 -106.33
C SER A 265 -29.02 -5.85 -105.47
N PRO A 266 -30.12 -5.08 -105.65
CA PRO A 266 -30.55 -4.07 -104.68
C PRO A 266 -30.62 -4.61 -103.23
N ASN A 267 -30.85 -5.92 -103.08
CA ASN A 267 -30.97 -6.60 -101.77
C ASN A 267 -29.63 -7.11 -101.20
N THR A 268 -28.47 -6.67 -101.72
CA THR A 268 -27.14 -7.16 -101.26
C THR A 268 -26.91 -6.95 -99.75
N HIS A 269 -27.47 -5.87 -99.17
CA HIS A 269 -27.47 -5.64 -97.71
C HIS A 269 -28.17 -6.77 -96.94
N LEU A 270 -29.34 -7.25 -97.41
CA LEU A 270 -30.08 -8.33 -96.75
C LEU A 270 -29.32 -9.66 -96.81
N VAL A 271 -28.62 -9.94 -97.93
CA VAL A 271 -27.77 -11.14 -98.04
C VAL A 271 -26.62 -11.07 -97.04
N ASN A 272 -25.95 -9.92 -96.87
CA ASN A 272 -24.88 -9.76 -95.89
C ASN A 272 -25.40 -9.85 -94.44
N SER A 273 -26.54 -9.22 -94.12
CA SER A 273 -27.17 -9.36 -92.80
C SER A 273 -27.60 -10.80 -92.50
N SER A 274 -28.08 -11.55 -93.51
CA SER A 274 -28.35 -12.99 -93.38
C SER A 274 -27.06 -13.79 -93.09
N ARG A 275 -25.96 -13.51 -93.81
CA ARG A 275 -24.63 -14.12 -93.54
C ARG A 275 -24.19 -13.85 -92.08
N GLN A 276 -24.29 -12.62 -91.61
CA GLN A 276 -23.89 -12.24 -90.24
C GLN A 276 -24.77 -12.86 -89.15
N ASN A 277 -26.08 -13.01 -89.39
CA ASN A 277 -26.96 -13.70 -88.45
C ASN A 277 -26.57 -15.18 -88.27
N ILE A 278 -26.31 -15.88 -89.38
CA ILE A 278 -25.83 -17.26 -89.33
C ILE A 278 -24.49 -17.35 -88.58
N LEU A 279 -23.56 -16.40 -88.84
CA LEU A 279 -22.29 -16.32 -88.11
C LEU A 279 -22.47 -16.02 -86.60
N ARG A 280 -23.49 -15.26 -86.18
CA ARG A 280 -23.83 -15.07 -84.75
C ARG A 280 -24.20 -16.40 -84.09
N HIS A 281 -25.11 -17.17 -84.70
CA HIS A 281 -25.50 -18.48 -84.18
C HIS A 281 -24.34 -19.50 -84.18
N MET A 282 -23.47 -19.46 -85.19
CA MET A 282 -22.25 -20.28 -85.19
C MET A 282 -21.26 -19.82 -84.09
N SER A 283 -21.14 -18.52 -83.85
CA SER A 283 -20.34 -17.99 -82.74
C SER A 283 -20.88 -18.41 -81.37
N ASP A 284 -22.20 -18.54 -81.20
CA ASP A 284 -22.82 -19.05 -79.96
C ASP A 284 -22.58 -20.56 -79.76
N ILE A 285 -22.40 -21.32 -80.85
CA ILE A 285 -22.02 -22.75 -80.78
C ILE A 285 -20.53 -22.92 -80.48
N ALA A 286 -19.68 -22.07 -81.06
CA ALA A 286 -18.25 -22.08 -80.81
C ALA A 286 -17.92 -21.64 -79.37
N ASN A 287 -18.61 -20.61 -78.88
CA ASN A 287 -18.37 -20.04 -77.58
C ASN A 287 -19.12 -20.79 -76.47
N ARG A 288 -18.50 -21.86 -75.95
CA ARG A 288 -19.01 -22.70 -74.84
C ARG A 288 -19.27 -21.96 -73.51
N SER A 289 -19.18 -20.63 -73.45
CA SER A 289 -19.50 -19.84 -72.26
C SER A 289 -21.00 -19.59 -72.07
N THR A 290 -21.83 -19.73 -73.12
CA THR A 290 -23.29 -19.66 -73.00
C THR A 290 -23.87 -21.02 -72.63
N VAL A 291 -24.78 -21.05 -71.65
CA VAL A 291 -25.30 -22.30 -71.06
C VAL A 291 -26.01 -23.20 -72.09
N ASN A 292 -26.64 -22.63 -73.11
CA ASN A 292 -27.08 -23.28 -74.35
C ASN A 292 -27.14 -22.23 -75.48
N ASN A 293 -26.98 -22.64 -76.75
CA ASN A 293 -27.25 -21.79 -77.92
C ASN A 293 -28.67 -21.99 -78.47
N SER A 294 -29.11 -21.10 -79.36
CA SER A 294 -30.49 -21.11 -79.90
C SER A 294 -30.91 -22.41 -80.59
N LEU A 295 -30.00 -23.14 -81.23
CA LEU A 295 -30.33 -24.39 -81.93
C LEU A 295 -30.50 -25.55 -80.94
N GLU A 296 -29.66 -25.64 -79.90
CA GLU A 296 -29.83 -26.63 -78.83
C GLU A 296 -31.08 -26.35 -77.97
N GLU A 297 -31.34 -25.10 -77.60
CA GLU A 297 -32.53 -24.72 -76.81
C GLU A 297 -33.84 -25.08 -77.54
N ASN A 298 -33.90 -24.92 -78.86
CA ASN A 298 -35.07 -25.29 -79.65
C ASN A 298 -35.11 -26.79 -80.01
N GLY A 299 -34.07 -27.57 -79.67
CA GLY A 299 -33.97 -28.98 -80.04
C GLY A 299 -33.75 -29.22 -81.54
N CYS A 300 -33.10 -28.29 -82.23
CA CYS A 300 -32.73 -28.35 -83.64
C CYS A 300 -31.48 -29.22 -83.87
N VAL A 301 -31.41 -30.43 -83.28
CA VAL A 301 -30.18 -31.23 -83.12
C VAL A 301 -29.35 -31.35 -84.41
N LYS A 302 -29.98 -31.73 -85.54
CA LYS A 302 -29.28 -31.90 -86.82
C LYS A 302 -28.72 -30.59 -87.42
N ALA A 303 -29.38 -29.46 -87.15
CA ALA A 303 -28.89 -28.15 -87.58
C ALA A 303 -27.71 -27.69 -86.71
N TYR A 304 -27.78 -27.96 -85.40
CA TYR A 304 -26.67 -27.75 -84.48
C TYR A 304 -25.44 -28.59 -84.88
N GLU A 305 -25.62 -29.89 -85.16
CA GLU A 305 -24.54 -30.77 -85.64
C GLU A 305 -23.90 -30.22 -86.92
N LEU A 306 -24.72 -29.84 -87.93
CA LEU A 306 -24.23 -29.25 -89.18
C LEU A 306 -23.41 -27.96 -88.94
N PHE A 307 -23.85 -27.09 -88.03
CA PHE A 307 -23.14 -25.84 -87.71
C PHE A 307 -21.83 -26.12 -86.95
N ARG A 308 -21.87 -27.04 -85.96
CA ARG A 308 -20.72 -27.48 -85.17
C ARG A 308 -19.64 -28.14 -86.04
N ASP A 309 -20.03 -29.03 -86.93
CA ASP A 309 -19.10 -29.77 -87.79
C ASP A 309 -18.47 -28.85 -88.86
N THR A 310 -19.20 -27.80 -89.25
CA THR A 310 -18.66 -26.73 -90.10
C THR A 310 -17.65 -25.85 -89.35
N LEU A 311 -17.83 -25.61 -88.04
CA LEU A 311 -16.88 -24.88 -87.18
C LEU A 311 -15.60 -25.67 -86.95
N THR A 312 -15.67 -26.96 -86.61
CA THR A 312 -14.48 -27.80 -86.38
C THR A 312 -13.61 -28.00 -87.63
N SER A 313 -14.18 -27.73 -88.82
CA SER A 313 -13.50 -27.77 -90.12
C SER A 313 -12.69 -26.50 -90.46
N ASN A 314 -12.61 -25.52 -89.55
CA ASN A 314 -11.85 -24.28 -89.69
C ASN A 314 -11.08 -23.96 -88.40
N SER A 315 -9.81 -23.57 -88.51
CA SER A 315 -8.97 -23.24 -87.35
C SER A 315 -9.25 -21.83 -86.79
N GLY A 316 -9.90 -21.76 -85.63
CA GLY A 316 -9.63 -20.75 -84.61
C GLY A 316 -10.33 -19.38 -84.71
N GLU A 317 -10.50 -18.79 -85.89
CA GLU A 317 -11.04 -17.42 -86.01
C GLU A 317 -12.36 -17.35 -86.82
N VAL A 318 -13.30 -16.54 -86.33
CA VAL A 318 -14.67 -16.42 -86.86
C VAL A 318 -14.73 -15.45 -88.05
N GLU A 319 -13.92 -15.73 -89.07
CA GLU A 319 -14.11 -15.24 -90.45
C GLU A 319 -14.24 -16.43 -91.39
N MET A 320 -15.44 -17.01 -91.45
CA MET A 320 -15.71 -18.04 -92.45
C MET A 320 -15.73 -17.45 -93.86
N ASN A 321 -14.95 -18.04 -94.77
CA ASN A 321 -15.06 -17.80 -96.20
C ASN A 321 -16.52 -17.96 -96.67
N LYS A 322 -17.03 -16.96 -97.40
CA LYS A 322 -18.38 -16.90 -97.96
C LYS A 322 -18.80 -18.19 -98.69
N THR A 323 -17.85 -18.87 -99.35
CA THR A 323 -18.11 -20.14 -100.05
C THR A 323 -18.49 -21.26 -99.07
N LYS A 324 -17.74 -21.46 -97.97
CA LYS A 324 -18.05 -22.49 -96.96
C LYS A 324 -19.39 -22.22 -96.25
N LEU A 325 -19.69 -20.95 -95.97
CA LEU A 325 -20.97 -20.56 -95.38
C LEU A 325 -22.15 -20.87 -96.33
N LYS A 326 -21.94 -20.65 -97.64
CA LYS A 326 -22.92 -21.01 -98.68
C LYS A 326 -23.10 -22.53 -98.77
N GLU A 327 -22.03 -23.32 -98.81
CA GLU A 327 -22.09 -24.80 -98.82
C GLU A 327 -22.84 -25.36 -97.59
N MET A 328 -22.62 -24.79 -96.40
CA MET A 328 -23.35 -25.17 -95.18
C MET A 328 -24.85 -24.88 -95.32
N CYS A 329 -25.21 -23.71 -95.84
CA CYS A 329 -26.61 -23.37 -96.08
C CYS A 329 -27.24 -24.17 -97.22
N GLU A 330 -26.49 -24.57 -98.24
CA GLU A 330 -26.95 -25.51 -99.27
C GLU A 330 -27.28 -26.87 -98.65
N LYS A 331 -26.39 -27.40 -97.80
CA LYS A 331 -26.66 -28.63 -97.02
C LYS A 331 -27.88 -28.48 -96.11
N LEU A 332 -28.06 -27.34 -95.44
CA LEU A 332 -29.25 -27.09 -94.62
C LEU A 332 -30.53 -27.08 -95.47
N ASN A 333 -30.53 -26.35 -96.59
CA ASN A 333 -31.70 -26.21 -97.47
C ASN A 333 -32.06 -27.52 -98.20
N VAL A 334 -31.08 -28.34 -98.58
CA VAL A 334 -31.29 -29.60 -99.31
C VAL A 334 -31.54 -30.78 -98.37
N THR A 335 -30.81 -30.88 -97.25
CA THR A 335 -30.83 -32.06 -96.37
C THR A 335 -31.80 -31.94 -95.20
N LEU A 336 -32.13 -30.72 -94.76
CA LEU A 336 -32.98 -30.46 -93.58
C LEU A 336 -34.32 -29.78 -93.92
N GLN A 337 -34.71 -29.75 -95.19
CA GLN A 337 -35.87 -29.00 -95.72
C GLN A 337 -37.20 -29.29 -94.99
N ASN A 338 -37.38 -30.52 -94.50
CA ASN A 338 -38.58 -30.99 -93.76
C ASN A 338 -38.33 -31.24 -92.25
N HIS A 339 -37.16 -30.89 -91.71
CA HIS A 339 -36.90 -31.09 -90.28
C HIS A 339 -37.46 -29.93 -89.45
N THR A 340 -38.29 -30.28 -88.47
CA THR A 340 -38.75 -29.38 -87.41
C THR A 340 -37.87 -29.54 -86.18
N CYS A 341 -37.63 -28.44 -85.47
CA CYS A 341 -37.04 -28.51 -84.13
C CYS A 341 -38.08 -29.02 -83.14
N THR A 342 -37.66 -29.77 -82.09
CA THR A 342 -38.62 -30.38 -81.15
C THR A 342 -39.36 -29.36 -80.29
N THR A 343 -38.82 -28.14 -80.18
CA THR A 343 -39.46 -26.99 -79.54
C THR A 343 -39.65 -25.90 -80.59
N SER A 344 -40.90 -25.47 -80.76
CA SER A 344 -41.29 -24.39 -81.67
C SER A 344 -41.87 -23.24 -80.85
N ARG A 345 -41.00 -22.33 -80.40
CA ARG A 345 -41.37 -21.13 -79.63
C ARG A 345 -40.96 -19.86 -80.38
N THR A 346 -41.86 -18.88 -80.37
CA THR A 346 -41.57 -17.49 -80.72
C THR A 346 -40.67 -16.83 -79.67
N SER A 347 -40.10 -15.66 -79.97
CA SER A 347 -39.29 -14.91 -79.00
C SER A 347 -40.04 -14.55 -77.71
N VAL A 348 -41.33 -14.17 -77.77
CA VAL A 348 -42.13 -13.91 -76.55
C VAL A 348 -42.30 -15.15 -75.69
N GLU A 349 -42.53 -16.32 -76.30
CA GLU A 349 -42.69 -17.57 -75.57
C GLU A 349 -41.36 -18.02 -74.93
N TRP A 350 -40.23 -17.77 -75.59
CA TRP A 350 -38.90 -17.94 -74.99
C TRP A 350 -38.67 -16.99 -73.81
N LEU A 351 -38.96 -15.70 -73.96
CA LEU A 351 -38.86 -14.72 -72.87
C LEU A 351 -39.70 -15.15 -71.65
N ARG A 352 -40.94 -15.59 -71.85
CA ARG A 352 -41.79 -16.14 -70.77
C ARG A 352 -41.19 -17.41 -70.15
N HIS A 353 -40.72 -18.32 -71.00
CA HIS A 353 -40.17 -19.60 -70.55
C HIS A 353 -38.91 -19.43 -69.68
N ARG A 354 -38.04 -18.46 -69.99
CA ARG A 354 -36.81 -18.19 -69.21
C ARG A 354 -37.13 -17.83 -67.76
N PHE A 355 -38.13 -16.98 -67.50
CA PHE A 355 -38.54 -16.70 -66.12
C PHE A 355 -39.17 -17.93 -65.46
N ASN A 356 -40.03 -18.67 -66.16
CA ASN A 356 -40.69 -19.88 -65.65
C ASN A 356 -39.72 -20.99 -65.22
N ILE A 357 -38.54 -21.12 -65.85
CA ILE A 357 -37.52 -22.10 -65.46
C ILE A 357 -36.53 -21.51 -64.44
N THR A 358 -36.05 -20.29 -64.65
CA THR A 358 -34.96 -19.73 -63.86
C THR A 358 -35.41 -19.26 -62.47
N VAL A 359 -36.59 -18.63 -62.34
CA VAL A 359 -37.05 -18.13 -61.04
C VAL A 359 -37.19 -19.27 -60.01
N PRO A 360 -37.87 -20.41 -60.31
CA PRO A 360 -37.93 -21.53 -59.38
C PRO A 360 -36.58 -22.18 -59.08
N GLU A 361 -35.69 -22.29 -60.08
CA GLU A 361 -34.35 -22.83 -59.87
C GLU A 361 -33.53 -21.95 -58.91
N MET A 362 -33.58 -20.63 -59.07
CA MET A 362 -32.86 -19.70 -58.21
C MET A 362 -33.43 -19.70 -56.78
N ILE A 363 -34.75 -19.82 -56.60
CA ILE A 363 -35.37 -20.01 -55.28
C ILE A 363 -34.85 -21.29 -54.60
N GLU A 364 -34.84 -22.42 -55.30
CA GLU A 364 -34.39 -23.69 -54.74
C GLU A 364 -32.88 -23.70 -54.42
N ARG A 365 -32.07 -23.03 -55.26
CA ARG A 365 -30.63 -22.82 -54.98
C ARG A 365 -30.40 -21.91 -53.79
N LEU A 366 -31.21 -20.86 -53.60
CA LEU A 366 -31.14 -19.99 -52.42
C LEU A 366 -31.41 -20.79 -51.14
N LYS A 367 -32.53 -21.51 -51.12
CA LYS A 367 -32.94 -22.35 -49.99
C LYS A 367 -31.85 -23.37 -49.61
N LYS A 368 -31.38 -24.17 -50.58
CA LYS A 368 -30.31 -25.17 -50.35
C LYS A 368 -29.01 -24.52 -49.84
N SER A 369 -28.63 -23.38 -50.40
CA SER A 369 -27.42 -22.64 -49.99
C SER A 369 -27.52 -22.16 -48.54
N LEU A 370 -28.68 -21.61 -48.16
CA LEU A 370 -28.89 -21.11 -46.80
C LEU A 370 -28.98 -22.23 -45.76
N THR A 371 -29.71 -23.33 -46.04
CA THR A 371 -29.79 -24.47 -45.11
C THR A 371 -28.41 -25.05 -44.82
N HIS A 372 -27.63 -25.38 -45.86
CA HIS A 372 -26.28 -25.93 -45.68
C HIS A 372 -25.33 -24.93 -45.01
N LEU A 373 -25.45 -23.63 -45.29
CA LEU A 373 -24.61 -22.60 -44.66
C LEU A 373 -24.91 -22.50 -43.16
N MET A 374 -26.19 -22.37 -42.78
CA MET A 374 -26.61 -22.27 -41.37
C MET A 374 -26.23 -23.51 -40.57
N GLU A 375 -26.35 -24.71 -41.15
CA GLU A 375 -25.93 -25.95 -40.51
C GLU A 375 -24.41 -26.02 -40.34
N ALA A 376 -23.63 -25.69 -41.38
CA ALA A 376 -22.17 -25.67 -41.29
C ALA A 376 -21.65 -24.70 -40.23
N GLU A 377 -22.26 -23.51 -40.13
CA GLU A 377 -21.90 -22.52 -39.13
C GLU A 377 -22.22 -22.95 -37.72
N LYS A 378 -23.40 -23.57 -37.51
CA LYS A 378 -23.76 -24.14 -36.22
C LYS A 378 -22.78 -25.24 -35.79
N LEU A 379 -22.31 -26.07 -36.73
CA LEU A 379 -21.30 -27.09 -36.47
C LEU A 379 -19.94 -26.47 -36.09
N VAL A 380 -19.50 -25.42 -36.78
CA VAL A 380 -18.24 -24.70 -36.50
C VAL A 380 -18.30 -23.99 -35.13
N VAL A 381 -19.34 -23.18 -34.90
CA VAL A 381 -19.55 -22.43 -33.65
C VAL A 381 -19.69 -23.38 -32.46
N GLY A 382 -20.40 -24.50 -32.62
CA GLY A 382 -20.57 -25.50 -31.56
C GLY A 382 -19.27 -26.18 -31.10
N THR A 383 -18.15 -26.01 -31.79
CA THR A 383 -16.85 -26.49 -31.30
C THR A 383 -16.24 -25.57 -30.23
N PHE A 384 -16.58 -24.26 -30.23
CA PHE A 384 -15.91 -23.29 -29.36
C PHE A 384 -16.17 -23.52 -27.87
N GLU A 385 -17.25 -24.22 -27.52
CA GLU A 385 -17.54 -24.61 -26.14
C GLU A 385 -16.41 -25.49 -25.54
N ASP A 386 -16.08 -26.60 -26.22
CA ASP A 386 -14.97 -27.49 -25.82
C ASP A 386 -13.59 -26.80 -25.95
N LEU A 387 -13.43 -25.87 -26.90
CA LEU A 387 -12.18 -25.11 -27.02
C LEU A 387 -11.98 -24.20 -25.80
N PHE A 388 -12.98 -23.39 -25.43
CA PHE A 388 -12.91 -22.52 -24.26
C PHE A 388 -12.69 -23.35 -22.97
N ASP A 389 -13.42 -24.46 -22.79
CA ASP A 389 -13.24 -25.34 -21.63
C ASP A 389 -11.84 -25.95 -21.56
N SER A 390 -11.29 -26.42 -22.70
CA SER A 390 -9.94 -26.98 -22.76
C SER A 390 -8.87 -25.92 -22.49
N ARG A 391 -8.99 -24.72 -23.07
CA ARG A 391 -8.03 -23.63 -22.87
C ARG A 391 -8.12 -23.02 -21.47
N ARG A 392 -9.32 -22.98 -20.86
CA ARG A 392 -9.50 -22.57 -19.46
C ARG A 392 -8.76 -23.49 -18.51
N GLU A 393 -8.84 -24.81 -18.73
CA GLU A 393 -8.13 -25.79 -17.92
C GLU A 393 -6.60 -25.62 -17.98
N VAL A 394 -6.05 -25.28 -19.15
CA VAL A 394 -4.64 -24.91 -19.30
C VAL A 394 -4.28 -23.67 -18.47
N LEU A 395 -5.04 -22.57 -18.63
CA LEU A 395 -4.84 -21.32 -17.87
C LEU A 395 -4.88 -21.56 -16.35
N CYS A 396 -5.82 -22.38 -15.88
CA CYS A 396 -6.00 -22.65 -14.45
C CYS A 396 -4.96 -23.61 -13.88
N ASN A 397 -4.46 -24.57 -14.66
CA ASN A 397 -3.31 -25.39 -14.25
C ASN A 397 -2.02 -24.57 -14.14
N GLU A 398 -1.74 -23.70 -15.12
CA GLU A 398 -0.61 -22.76 -15.07
C GLU A 398 -0.72 -21.81 -13.86
N THR A 399 -1.93 -21.30 -13.57
CA THR A 399 -2.21 -20.48 -12.37
C THR A 399 -1.95 -21.25 -11.07
N ARG A 400 -2.35 -22.53 -11.00
CA ARG A 400 -2.11 -23.39 -9.83
C ARG A 400 -0.60 -23.63 -9.60
N VAL A 401 0.15 -23.99 -10.65
CA VAL A 401 1.60 -24.20 -10.58
C VAL A 401 2.31 -22.93 -10.09
N MET A 402 1.92 -21.75 -10.58
CA MET A 402 2.46 -20.48 -10.10
C MET A 402 2.18 -20.24 -8.61
N GLY A 403 1.00 -20.65 -8.11
CA GLY A 403 0.67 -20.63 -6.68
C GLY A 403 1.53 -21.58 -5.84
N GLU A 404 1.77 -22.80 -6.33
CA GLU A 404 2.65 -23.80 -5.71
C GLU A 404 4.11 -23.30 -5.68
N MET A 405 4.62 -22.69 -6.75
CA MET A 405 5.94 -22.03 -6.81
C MET A 405 6.09 -20.89 -5.80
N ASN A 406 5.12 -19.98 -5.72
CA ASN A 406 5.16 -18.88 -4.75
C ASN A 406 5.19 -19.41 -3.30
N THR A 407 4.34 -20.39 -2.99
CA THR A 407 4.24 -20.97 -1.64
C THR A 407 5.54 -21.68 -1.24
N THR A 408 6.15 -22.42 -2.17
CA THR A 408 7.45 -23.09 -1.95
C THR A 408 8.58 -22.09 -1.76
N PHE A 409 8.62 -21.01 -2.56
CA PHE A 409 9.62 -19.95 -2.44
C PHE A 409 9.61 -19.31 -1.03
N ASP A 410 8.43 -18.94 -0.54
CA ASP A 410 8.24 -18.37 0.81
C ASP A 410 8.62 -19.35 1.93
N MET A 411 8.42 -20.66 1.73
CA MET A 411 8.86 -21.69 2.69
C MET A 411 10.39 -21.80 2.74
N MET A 412 11.07 -21.73 1.59
CA MET A 412 12.53 -21.78 1.53
C MET A 412 13.16 -20.60 2.27
N GLU A 413 12.62 -19.39 2.12
CA GLU A 413 13.11 -18.18 2.82
C GLU A 413 12.94 -18.30 4.35
N LYS A 414 11.79 -18.77 4.83
CA LYS A 414 11.54 -18.97 6.27
C LYS A 414 12.45 -20.05 6.87
N SER A 415 12.70 -21.14 6.16
CA SER A 415 13.57 -22.22 6.63
C SER A 415 15.05 -21.81 6.66
N ASP A 416 15.52 -21.03 5.69
CA ASP A 416 16.86 -20.45 5.64
C ASP A 416 17.12 -19.54 6.87
N ALA A 417 16.22 -18.58 7.11
CA ALA A 417 16.30 -17.66 8.25
C ALA A 417 16.16 -18.35 9.62
N SER A 418 15.33 -19.39 9.72
CA SER A 418 15.20 -20.19 10.95
C SER A 418 16.50 -20.95 11.25
N CYS A 419 17.10 -21.58 10.23
CA CYS A 419 18.35 -22.33 10.39
C CYS A 419 19.51 -21.44 10.88
N GLU A 420 19.61 -20.21 10.36
CA GLU A 420 20.58 -19.19 10.79
C GLU A 420 20.53 -18.94 12.32
N ALA A 421 19.35 -18.61 12.84
CA ALA A 421 19.17 -18.33 14.27
C ALA A 421 19.48 -19.55 15.16
N TYR A 422 19.19 -20.78 14.68
CA TYR A 422 19.55 -22.00 15.39
C TYR A 422 21.06 -22.27 15.40
N ILE A 423 21.78 -21.95 14.31
CA ILE A 423 23.25 -22.07 14.25
C ILE A 423 23.91 -21.07 15.21
N GLU A 424 23.47 -19.82 15.25
CA GLU A 424 23.98 -18.81 16.20
C GLU A 424 23.79 -19.25 17.66
N SER A 425 22.57 -19.69 18.01
CA SER A 425 22.22 -20.17 19.35
C SER A 425 23.04 -21.42 19.77
N ALA A 426 23.25 -22.34 18.83
CA ALA A 426 24.08 -23.52 19.07
C ALA A 426 25.55 -23.15 19.30
N ASN A 427 26.11 -22.25 18.50
CA ASN A 427 27.50 -21.80 18.66
C ASN A 427 27.73 -21.10 20.02
N ALA A 428 26.80 -20.27 20.47
CA ALA A 428 26.84 -19.68 21.81
C ALA A 428 26.79 -20.74 22.92
N SER A 429 25.93 -21.75 22.77
CA SER A 429 25.80 -22.87 23.72
C SER A 429 27.06 -23.73 23.81
N LEU A 430 27.76 -23.96 22.69
CA LEU A 430 29.03 -24.69 22.65
C LEU A 430 30.16 -23.93 23.35
N ALA A 431 30.23 -22.60 23.18
CA ALA A 431 31.24 -21.76 23.84
C ALA A 431 31.08 -21.76 25.38
N LEU A 432 29.84 -21.74 25.88
CA LEU A 432 29.56 -21.84 27.32
C LEU A 432 29.96 -23.22 27.88
N ALA A 433 29.74 -24.30 27.12
CA ALA A 433 30.11 -25.65 27.54
C ALA A 433 31.63 -25.85 27.66
N ASP A 434 32.43 -25.24 26.77
CA ASP A 434 33.90 -25.25 26.82
C ASP A 434 34.45 -24.61 28.11
N HIS A 435 33.81 -23.54 28.60
CA HIS A 435 34.20 -22.89 29.85
C HIS A 435 33.97 -23.82 31.05
N ASN A 436 32.78 -24.41 31.15
CA ASN A 436 32.37 -25.25 32.28
C ASN A 436 33.20 -26.54 32.40
N ILE A 437 33.58 -27.18 31.29
CA ILE A 437 34.37 -28.42 31.34
C ILE A 437 35.83 -28.15 31.79
N THR A 438 36.39 -27.00 31.38
CA THR A 438 37.72 -26.54 31.80
C THR A 438 37.78 -26.32 33.32
N GLU A 439 36.74 -25.72 33.90
CA GLU A 439 36.64 -25.55 35.36
C GLU A 439 36.53 -26.89 36.10
N ALA A 440 35.68 -27.80 35.60
CA ALA A 440 35.46 -29.13 36.19
C ALA A 440 36.76 -29.95 36.26
N ARG A 441 37.56 -29.96 35.19
CA ARG A 441 38.84 -30.68 35.12
C ARG A 441 39.83 -30.20 36.18
N ASN A 442 39.97 -28.88 36.32
CA ASN A 442 40.87 -28.26 37.30
C ASN A 442 40.48 -28.59 38.75
N LYS A 443 39.17 -28.53 39.06
CA LYS A 443 38.65 -28.90 40.38
C LYS A 443 38.88 -30.38 40.73
N SER A 444 38.65 -31.29 39.78
CA SER A 444 38.79 -32.73 40.00
C SER A 444 40.23 -33.14 40.31
N HIS A 445 41.21 -32.59 39.58
CA HIS A 445 42.63 -32.90 39.78
C HIS A 445 43.11 -32.51 41.19
N ALA A 446 42.71 -31.33 41.67
CA ALA A 446 43.05 -30.84 43.01
C ALA A 446 42.46 -31.69 44.14
N ALA A 447 41.30 -32.33 43.93
CA ALA A 447 40.67 -33.19 44.93
C ALA A 447 41.44 -34.51 45.14
N LEU A 448 41.98 -35.11 44.06
CA LEU A 448 42.65 -36.41 44.12
C LEU A 448 43.96 -36.35 44.93
N GLU A 449 44.79 -35.31 44.67
CA GLU A 449 46.03 -35.01 45.39
C GLU A 449 45.83 -34.90 46.91
N LEU A 450 44.74 -34.24 47.32
CA LEU A 450 44.46 -33.92 48.72
C LEU A 450 44.03 -35.18 49.51
N ALA A 451 43.22 -36.04 48.90
CA ALA A 451 42.79 -37.30 49.51
C ALA A 451 43.93 -38.33 49.62
N LEU A 452 44.88 -38.33 48.68
CA LEU A 452 46.00 -39.28 48.64
C LEU A 452 46.97 -39.06 49.81
N LYS A 453 47.22 -37.78 50.15
CA LYS A 453 48.03 -37.42 51.33
C LYS A 453 47.43 -38.00 52.60
N ALA A 454 46.11 -37.78 52.83
CA ALA A 454 45.42 -38.13 54.08
C ALA A 454 45.61 -39.60 54.51
N GLN A 455 45.73 -40.51 53.54
CA GLN A 455 45.89 -41.96 53.76
C GLN A 455 47.17 -42.35 54.50
N ASN A 456 48.21 -41.50 54.49
CA ASN A 456 49.51 -41.79 55.13
C ASN A 456 49.51 -41.60 56.66
N ILE A 457 48.58 -40.84 57.23
CA ILE A 457 48.48 -40.68 58.71
C ILE A 457 47.67 -41.79 59.35
N THR A 458 46.57 -42.21 58.71
CA THR A 458 45.69 -43.25 59.25
C THR A 458 45.05 -44.06 58.13
N LYS A 459 45.02 -45.39 58.29
CA LYS A 459 44.37 -46.27 57.30
C LYS A 459 42.86 -46.04 57.19
N ALA A 460 42.24 -45.37 58.17
CA ALA A 460 40.80 -45.14 58.27
C ALA A 460 40.19 -44.35 57.10
N VAL A 461 40.97 -43.53 56.37
CA VAL A 461 40.45 -42.66 55.29
C VAL A 461 40.40 -43.32 53.91
N SER A 462 40.88 -44.57 53.79
CA SER A 462 41.01 -45.29 52.50
C SER A 462 39.70 -45.35 51.68
N LYS A 463 38.53 -45.38 52.34
CA LYS A 463 37.23 -45.33 51.67
C LYS A 463 36.99 -44.01 50.92
N LYS A 464 37.33 -42.86 51.54
CA LYS A 464 37.12 -41.53 50.97
C LYS A 464 38.09 -41.21 49.84
N PHE A 465 39.31 -41.76 49.89
CA PHE A 465 40.25 -41.71 48.77
C PHE A 465 39.67 -42.41 47.51
N ASN A 466 39.13 -43.61 47.66
CA ASN A 466 38.52 -44.34 46.55
C ASN A 466 37.27 -43.63 45.97
N GLU A 467 36.46 -42.99 46.81
CA GLU A 467 35.31 -42.17 46.38
C GLU A 467 35.75 -40.93 45.56
N ALA A 468 36.80 -40.22 46.00
CA ALA A 468 37.36 -39.09 45.25
C ALA A 468 37.96 -39.52 43.89
N LYS A 469 38.67 -40.65 43.85
CA LYS A 469 39.22 -41.21 42.61
C LYS A 469 38.13 -41.61 41.60
N SER A 470 37.16 -42.40 42.03
CA SER A 470 36.02 -42.82 41.19
C SER A 470 35.24 -41.63 40.61
N THR A 471 35.11 -40.53 41.37
CA THR A 471 34.45 -39.32 40.89
C THR A 471 35.30 -38.57 39.85
N SER A 472 36.63 -38.63 39.94
CA SER A 472 37.54 -38.04 38.93
C SER A 472 37.47 -38.79 37.60
N ASP A 473 37.40 -40.12 37.63
CA ASP A 473 37.22 -40.94 36.42
C ASP A 473 35.90 -40.61 35.69
N VAL A 474 34.85 -40.23 36.45
CA VAL A 474 33.56 -39.76 35.90
C VAL A 474 33.65 -38.36 35.29
N VAL A 475 34.44 -37.43 35.85
CA VAL A 475 34.67 -36.10 35.25
C VAL A 475 35.40 -36.26 33.91
N GLN A 476 36.43 -37.12 33.84
CA GLN A 476 37.14 -37.41 32.59
C GLN A 476 36.24 -38.10 31.55
N SER A 477 35.36 -39.01 31.99
CA SER A 477 34.36 -39.63 31.11
C SER A 477 33.36 -38.62 30.55
N ALA A 478 32.95 -37.63 31.36
CA ALA A 478 32.05 -36.55 30.93
C ALA A 478 32.75 -35.53 30.00
N GLU A 479 34.05 -35.30 30.16
CA GLU A 479 34.88 -34.49 29.23
C GLU A 479 34.98 -35.15 27.85
N ILE A 480 35.17 -36.48 27.80
CA ILE A 480 35.17 -37.25 26.55
C ILE A 480 33.79 -37.16 25.88
N ALA A 481 32.71 -37.46 26.60
CA ALA A 481 31.34 -37.41 26.07
C ALA A 481 30.92 -35.99 25.60
N MET A 482 31.40 -34.94 26.27
CA MET A 482 31.22 -33.54 25.86
C MET A 482 32.01 -33.22 24.58
N THR A 483 33.23 -33.73 24.45
CA THR A 483 34.06 -33.54 23.24
C THR A 483 33.45 -34.26 22.03
N GLU A 484 32.93 -35.47 22.22
CA GLU A 484 32.20 -36.23 21.20
C GLU A 484 30.92 -35.51 20.77
N SER A 485 30.08 -35.04 21.71
CA SER A 485 28.85 -34.31 21.38
C SER A 485 29.14 -32.95 20.73
N LYS A 486 30.23 -32.28 21.11
CA LYS A 486 30.72 -31.04 20.49
C LYS A 486 31.18 -31.27 19.05
N MET A 487 31.91 -32.35 18.78
CA MET A 487 32.31 -32.72 17.41
C MET A 487 31.08 -33.06 16.55
N ALA A 488 30.10 -33.77 17.11
CA ALA A 488 28.83 -34.04 16.44
C ALA A 488 28.06 -32.73 16.14
N ALA A 489 27.93 -31.84 17.13
CA ALA A 489 27.27 -30.54 16.94
C ALA A 489 27.94 -29.69 15.86
N ARG A 490 29.29 -29.55 15.88
CA ARG A 490 30.01 -28.79 14.84
C ARG A 490 29.92 -29.42 13.46
N ARG A 491 29.89 -30.75 13.36
CA ARG A 491 29.69 -31.45 12.08
C ARG A 491 28.31 -31.13 11.51
N VAL A 492 27.25 -31.26 12.30
CA VAL A 492 25.88 -30.98 11.85
C VAL A 492 25.69 -29.48 11.55
N VAL A 493 26.35 -28.57 12.27
CA VAL A 493 26.37 -27.14 11.91
C VAL A 493 26.98 -26.92 10.53
N GLY A 494 28.13 -27.53 10.22
CA GLY A 494 28.74 -27.43 8.87
C GLY A 494 27.90 -28.08 7.76
N GLU A 495 27.23 -29.21 8.05
CA GLU A 495 26.25 -29.85 7.16
C GLU A 495 25.04 -28.93 6.91
N ALA A 496 24.57 -28.20 7.93
CA ALA A 496 23.48 -27.24 7.82
C ALA A 496 23.90 -25.99 7.03
N GLU A 497 25.08 -25.41 7.28
CA GLU A 497 25.64 -24.31 6.49
C GLU A 497 25.77 -24.69 5.01
N THR A 498 26.25 -25.90 4.72
CA THR A 498 26.32 -26.44 3.34
C THR A 498 24.93 -26.57 2.73
N SER A 499 23.96 -27.11 3.47
CA SER A 499 22.57 -27.22 3.00
C SER A 499 21.87 -25.86 2.82
N ARG A 500 22.22 -24.82 3.59
CA ARG A 500 21.74 -23.44 3.36
C ARG A 500 22.24 -22.89 2.02
N VAL A 501 23.51 -23.10 1.70
CA VAL A 501 24.09 -22.68 0.40
C VAL A 501 23.42 -23.41 -0.76
N GLU A 502 23.17 -24.72 -0.63
CA GLU A 502 22.42 -25.48 -1.65
C GLU A 502 20.97 -25.02 -1.76
N LEU A 503 20.27 -24.81 -0.64
CA LEU A 503 18.89 -24.31 -0.61
C LEU A 503 18.80 -22.95 -1.29
N LYS A 504 19.75 -22.05 -1.04
CA LYS A 504 19.83 -20.74 -1.68
C LYS A 504 20.02 -20.84 -3.19
N LYS A 505 20.92 -21.72 -3.67
CA LYS A 505 21.12 -21.95 -5.10
C LYS A 505 19.82 -22.43 -5.78
N VAL A 506 19.16 -23.43 -5.21
CA VAL A 506 17.89 -23.97 -5.76
C VAL A 506 16.75 -22.94 -5.64
N ARG A 507 16.77 -22.06 -4.63
CA ARG A 507 15.83 -20.93 -4.51
C ARG A 507 16.03 -19.89 -5.59
N ASP A 508 17.26 -19.58 -5.96
CA ASP A 508 17.59 -18.65 -7.04
C ASP A 508 17.20 -19.25 -8.42
N GLU A 509 17.35 -20.57 -8.59
CA GLU A 509 16.83 -21.34 -9.74
C GLU A 509 15.28 -21.27 -9.79
N LEU A 510 14.59 -21.47 -8.65
CA LEU A 510 13.13 -21.32 -8.54
C LEU A 510 12.64 -19.89 -8.82
N ASP A 511 13.35 -18.84 -8.42
CA ASP A 511 12.96 -17.46 -8.75
C ASP A 511 13.04 -17.18 -10.26
N ALA A 512 14.11 -17.64 -10.90
CA ALA A 512 14.28 -17.49 -12.34
C ALA A 512 13.11 -18.13 -13.12
N GLU A 513 12.71 -19.35 -12.74
CA GLU A 513 11.61 -20.06 -13.39
C GLU A 513 10.25 -19.44 -13.06
N ARG A 514 10.00 -19.11 -11.79
CA ARG A 514 8.83 -18.33 -11.34
C ARG A 514 8.66 -17.02 -12.13
N ASN A 515 9.76 -16.34 -12.45
CA ASN A 515 9.76 -15.10 -13.22
C ASN A 515 9.46 -15.31 -14.72
N LYS A 516 9.81 -16.45 -15.32
CA LYS A 516 9.38 -16.84 -16.66
C LYS A 516 7.89 -17.24 -16.66
N LYS A 517 7.51 -18.15 -15.75
CA LYS A 517 6.14 -18.68 -15.59
C LYS A 517 5.12 -17.56 -15.38
N ARG A 518 5.47 -16.50 -14.61
CA ARG A 518 4.63 -15.30 -14.46
C ARG A 518 4.37 -14.57 -15.78
N LYS A 519 5.41 -14.34 -16.60
CA LYS A 519 5.27 -13.68 -17.91
C LYS A 519 4.47 -14.52 -18.89
N HIS A 520 4.64 -15.84 -18.86
CA HIS A 520 3.82 -16.78 -19.64
C HIS A 520 2.36 -16.68 -19.22
N LEU A 521 2.08 -16.75 -17.92
CA LEU A 521 0.74 -16.64 -17.36
C LEU A 521 0.06 -15.30 -17.70
N GLU A 522 0.79 -14.18 -17.62
CA GLU A 522 0.32 -12.86 -18.07
C GLU A 522 -0.09 -12.86 -19.56
N ALA A 523 0.73 -13.48 -20.43
CA ALA A 523 0.46 -13.58 -21.86
C ALA A 523 -0.77 -14.46 -22.17
N ILE A 524 -0.85 -15.68 -21.62
CA ILE A 524 -1.98 -16.57 -21.89
C ILE A 524 -3.28 -16.09 -21.23
N SER A 525 -3.19 -15.45 -20.06
CA SER A 525 -4.34 -14.82 -19.39
C SER A 525 -4.90 -13.68 -20.23
N LYS A 526 -4.01 -12.85 -20.81
CA LYS A 526 -4.42 -11.82 -21.77
C LYS A 526 -5.07 -12.44 -23.01
N ASN A 527 -4.46 -13.42 -23.66
CA ASN A 527 -5.03 -14.05 -24.86
C ASN A 527 -6.41 -14.66 -24.58
N PHE A 528 -6.60 -15.35 -23.44
CA PHE A 528 -7.91 -15.85 -23.02
C PHE A 528 -8.92 -14.71 -22.78
N SER A 529 -8.50 -13.60 -22.18
CA SER A 529 -9.36 -12.42 -21.96
C SER A 529 -9.76 -11.74 -23.27
N ASP A 530 -8.81 -11.54 -24.20
CA ASP A 530 -9.03 -11.01 -25.53
C ASP A 530 -9.98 -11.92 -26.34
N ALA A 531 -9.97 -13.25 -26.09
CA ALA A 531 -10.92 -14.20 -26.68
C ALA A 531 -12.34 -14.02 -26.14
N LEU A 532 -12.51 -13.83 -24.83
CA LEU A 532 -13.82 -13.56 -24.20
C LEU A 532 -14.44 -12.25 -24.72
N GLU A 533 -13.66 -11.16 -24.76
CA GLU A 533 -14.14 -9.85 -25.24
C GLU A 533 -14.63 -9.93 -26.70
N ARG A 534 -13.89 -10.64 -27.56
CA ARG A 534 -14.25 -10.83 -28.98
C ARG A 534 -15.47 -11.72 -29.19
N ALA A 535 -15.79 -12.59 -28.24
CA ALA A 535 -16.96 -13.46 -28.30
C ALA A 535 -18.31 -12.73 -28.12
N LYS A 536 -18.32 -11.40 -27.91
CA LYS A 536 -19.51 -10.53 -27.83
C LYS A 536 -20.46 -10.74 -26.64
N ASP A 537 -20.09 -11.56 -25.65
CA ASP A 537 -20.85 -11.63 -24.41
C ASP A 537 -20.39 -10.53 -23.43
N ASN A 538 -21.36 -9.86 -22.79
CA ASN A 538 -21.11 -8.86 -21.73
C ASN A 538 -20.67 -9.52 -20.40
N ILE A 539 -19.77 -10.50 -20.47
CA ILE A 539 -19.18 -11.13 -19.28
C ILE A 539 -18.17 -10.14 -18.70
N VAL A 540 -18.51 -9.64 -17.51
CA VAL A 540 -17.71 -8.66 -16.76
C VAL A 540 -16.27 -9.16 -16.59
N HIS A 541 -15.29 -8.33 -16.97
CA HIS A 541 -13.83 -8.61 -16.97
C HIS A 541 -13.19 -8.97 -15.60
N HIS A 542 -13.98 -9.33 -14.58
CA HIS A 542 -13.54 -9.57 -13.20
C HIS A 542 -14.10 -10.85 -12.56
N VAL A 543 -14.76 -11.75 -13.31
CA VAL A 543 -15.08 -13.08 -12.79
C VAL A 543 -13.81 -13.94 -12.79
N ASN A 544 -13.54 -14.63 -11.68
CA ASN A 544 -12.41 -15.56 -11.60
C ASN A 544 -12.66 -16.74 -12.55
N VAL A 545 -12.01 -16.74 -13.71
CA VAL A 545 -12.17 -17.74 -14.76
C VAL A 545 -11.91 -19.18 -14.26
N CYS A 546 -11.15 -19.34 -13.17
CA CYS A 546 -10.84 -20.65 -12.59
C CYS A 546 -11.84 -21.14 -11.52
N ASP A 547 -12.87 -20.35 -11.21
CA ASP A 547 -14.03 -20.84 -10.44
C ASP A 547 -15.05 -21.51 -11.38
N VAL A 548 -15.06 -22.84 -11.33
CA VAL A 548 -15.93 -23.70 -12.15
C VAL A 548 -17.42 -23.43 -11.91
N SER A 549 -17.79 -22.85 -10.76
CA SER A 549 -19.20 -22.57 -10.42
C SER A 549 -19.76 -21.28 -11.03
N SER A 550 -18.90 -20.40 -11.56
CA SER A 550 -19.29 -19.07 -12.05
C SER A 550 -18.92 -18.78 -13.51
N PHE A 551 -18.11 -19.62 -14.17
CA PHE A 551 -17.81 -19.48 -15.59
C PHE A 551 -18.93 -20.05 -16.48
N VAL A 552 -19.42 -19.22 -17.41
CA VAL A 552 -20.31 -19.64 -18.51
C VAL A 552 -19.58 -19.41 -19.83
N THR A 553 -19.52 -20.43 -20.66
CA THR A 553 -18.82 -20.37 -21.95
C THR A 553 -19.55 -19.45 -22.93
N PRO A 554 -18.87 -18.45 -23.53
CA PRO A 554 -19.56 -17.45 -24.34
C PRO A 554 -19.97 -17.99 -25.71
N ASN A 555 -21.04 -17.41 -26.27
CA ASN A 555 -21.59 -17.84 -27.56
C ASN A 555 -20.86 -17.15 -28.72
N VAL A 556 -19.87 -17.84 -29.29
CA VAL A 556 -19.03 -17.31 -30.37
C VAL A 556 -19.81 -17.15 -31.67
N SER A 557 -19.93 -15.92 -32.19
CA SER A 557 -20.48 -15.71 -33.53
C SER A 557 -19.51 -16.19 -34.62
N ILE A 558 -20.03 -16.60 -35.78
CA ILE A 558 -19.18 -17.02 -36.91
C ILE A 558 -18.21 -15.93 -37.42
N TYR A 559 -18.51 -14.65 -37.13
CA TYR A 559 -17.65 -13.52 -37.50
C TYR A 559 -16.53 -13.28 -36.49
N ALA A 560 -16.77 -13.55 -35.22
CA ALA A 560 -15.75 -13.55 -34.17
C ALA A 560 -14.91 -14.83 -34.17
N ALA A 561 -15.45 -15.95 -34.69
CA ALA A 561 -14.87 -17.28 -34.58
C ALA A 561 -13.40 -17.37 -35.01
N GLU A 562 -13.01 -16.75 -36.12
CA GLU A 562 -11.61 -16.79 -36.59
C GLU A 562 -10.63 -16.08 -35.63
N ASP A 563 -11.03 -14.93 -35.10
CA ASP A 563 -10.27 -14.15 -34.14
C ASP A 563 -10.21 -14.82 -32.77
N VAL A 564 -11.37 -15.27 -32.25
CA VAL A 564 -11.49 -15.98 -30.97
C VAL A 564 -10.66 -17.26 -31.00
N PHE A 565 -10.68 -17.99 -32.12
CA PHE A 565 -9.86 -19.17 -32.31
C PHE A 565 -8.36 -18.84 -32.25
N ALA A 566 -7.91 -17.79 -32.94
CA ALA A 566 -6.51 -17.37 -32.93
C ALA A 566 -6.02 -17.02 -31.51
N GLN A 567 -6.86 -16.35 -30.71
CA GLN A 567 -6.56 -16.04 -29.30
C GLN A 567 -6.51 -17.30 -28.42
N LEU A 568 -7.49 -18.20 -28.55
CA LEU A 568 -7.54 -19.45 -27.78
C LEU A 568 -6.42 -20.43 -28.13
N VAL A 569 -5.98 -20.48 -29.39
CA VAL A 569 -4.80 -21.27 -29.81
C VAL A 569 -3.52 -20.79 -29.09
N ALA A 570 -3.42 -19.48 -28.80
CA ALA A 570 -2.31 -18.89 -28.06
C ALA A 570 -2.42 -19.05 -26.53
N VAL A 571 -3.35 -19.88 -26.04
CA VAL A 571 -3.44 -20.32 -24.64
C VAL A 571 -2.89 -21.75 -24.54
N ASN A 572 -1.57 -21.83 -24.33
CA ASN A 572 -0.80 -23.07 -24.29
C ASN A 572 -0.12 -23.29 -22.92
N ILE A 573 0.19 -24.55 -22.64
CA ILE A 573 1.00 -24.97 -21.49
C ILE A 573 2.44 -24.49 -21.73
N SER A 574 3.17 -24.11 -20.68
CA SER A 574 4.60 -23.80 -20.77
C SER A 574 5.39 -25.04 -21.22
N GLU A 575 6.37 -24.88 -22.12
CA GLU A 575 7.19 -26.00 -22.62
C GLU A 575 7.97 -26.71 -21.49
N ASP A 576 8.28 -26.00 -20.40
CA ASP A 576 9.01 -26.49 -19.22
C ASP A 576 8.11 -27.10 -18.11
N SER A 577 6.82 -27.35 -18.36
CA SER A 577 5.84 -27.76 -17.34
C SER A 577 6.19 -29.04 -16.53
N GLU A 578 6.95 -29.98 -17.10
CA GLU A 578 7.42 -31.15 -16.33
C GLU A 578 8.62 -30.81 -15.42
N ASN A 579 9.51 -29.92 -15.88
CA ASN A 579 10.66 -29.42 -15.10
C ASN A 579 10.19 -28.63 -13.86
N ASP A 580 9.06 -27.91 -13.97
CA ASP A 580 8.45 -27.14 -12.87
C ASP A 580 8.15 -28.02 -11.64
N TYR A 581 7.59 -29.21 -11.86
CA TYR A 581 7.26 -30.15 -10.79
C TYR A 581 8.49 -30.84 -10.20
N GLU A 582 9.49 -31.15 -11.02
CA GLU A 582 10.76 -31.70 -10.54
C GLU A 582 11.52 -30.67 -9.67
N LEU A 583 11.55 -29.40 -10.10
CA LEU A 583 12.14 -28.30 -9.34
C LEU A 583 11.42 -28.07 -8.00
N LEU A 584 10.08 -28.07 -8.00
CA LEU A 584 9.26 -28.01 -6.76
C LEU A 584 9.54 -29.17 -5.80
N GLY A 585 9.70 -30.39 -6.33
CA GLY A 585 10.07 -31.58 -5.55
C GLY A 585 11.45 -31.44 -4.91
N ASN A 586 12.44 -31.01 -5.68
CA ASN A 586 13.81 -30.75 -5.20
C ASN A 586 13.84 -29.65 -4.12
N CYS A 587 13.13 -28.52 -4.34
CA CYS A 587 12.98 -27.46 -3.34
C CYS A 587 12.44 -27.99 -2.01
N THR A 588 11.36 -28.78 -2.06
CA THR A 588 10.71 -29.37 -0.88
C THR A 588 11.66 -30.32 -0.14
N GLN A 589 12.39 -31.17 -0.87
CA GLN A 589 13.37 -32.09 -0.30
C GLN A 589 14.52 -31.35 0.40
N LYS A 590 15.01 -30.24 -0.15
CA LYS A 590 16.05 -29.40 0.47
C LYS A 590 15.54 -28.73 1.76
N VAL A 591 14.29 -28.28 1.80
CA VAL A 591 13.65 -27.71 3.01
C VAL A 591 13.56 -28.75 4.14
N GLU A 592 13.05 -29.95 3.88
CA GLU A 592 12.96 -31.01 4.90
C GLU A 592 14.35 -31.51 5.34
N THR A 593 15.33 -31.54 4.43
CA THR A 593 16.73 -31.84 4.78
C THR A 593 17.29 -30.82 5.77
N LEU A 594 17.07 -29.52 5.53
CA LEU A 594 17.54 -28.45 6.41
C LEU A 594 16.87 -28.50 7.79
N LYS A 595 15.56 -28.78 7.83
CA LYS A 595 14.78 -28.95 9.06
C LYS A 595 15.29 -30.13 9.91
N GLY A 596 15.56 -31.28 9.29
CA GLY A 596 16.16 -32.43 9.97
C GLY A 596 17.59 -32.18 10.50
N LEU A 597 18.33 -31.25 9.89
CA LEU A 597 19.64 -30.79 10.41
C LEU A 597 19.46 -29.85 11.61
N VAL A 598 18.50 -28.92 11.57
CA VAL A 598 18.18 -28.02 12.71
C VAL A 598 17.79 -28.81 13.97
N GLU A 599 16.96 -29.84 13.84
CA GLU A 599 16.61 -30.71 14.97
C GLU A 599 17.85 -31.41 15.58
N LYS A 600 18.76 -31.92 14.72
CA LYS A 600 20.03 -32.54 15.16
C LYS A 600 20.98 -31.53 15.82
N ILE A 601 21.05 -30.29 15.35
CA ILE A 601 21.79 -29.20 16.01
C ILE A 601 21.25 -29.01 17.43
N GLY A 602 19.93 -28.96 17.60
CA GLY A 602 19.27 -28.87 18.90
C GLY A 602 19.61 -30.03 19.85
N VAL A 603 19.63 -31.27 19.34
CA VAL A 603 19.98 -32.46 20.14
C VAL A 603 21.45 -32.42 20.60
N HIS A 604 22.40 -32.20 19.69
CA HIS A 604 23.83 -32.28 20.02
C HIS A 604 24.33 -31.08 20.84
N SER A 605 23.80 -29.88 20.61
CA SER A 605 24.13 -28.69 21.43
C SER A 605 23.64 -28.84 22.88
N ASN A 606 22.41 -29.32 23.09
CA ASN A 606 21.89 -29.61 24.43
C ASN A 606 22.68 -30.71 25.13
N ALA A 607 22.98 -31.83 24.45
CA ALA A 607 23.81 -32.89 25.02
C ALA A 607 25.18 -32.38 25.47
N THR A 608 25.80 -31.47 24.69
CA THR A 608 27.09 -30.85 25.06
C THR A 608 26.98 -29.95 26.29
N ARG A 609 25.91 -29.13 26.38
CA ARG A 609 25.61 -28.27 27.54
C ARG A 609 25.35 -29.09 28.81
N ASP A 610 24.61 -30.19 28.69
CA ASP A 610 24.24 -31.03 29.82
C ASP A 610 25.42 -31.90 30.30
N ASN A 611 26.25 -32.42 29.39
CA ASN A 611 27.49 -33.14 29.74
C ASN A 611 28.49 -32.25 30.48
N ALA A 612 28.74 -31.03 30.00
CA ALA A 612 29.60 -30.06 30.68
C ALA A 612 29.06 -29.67 32.06
N SER A 613 27.75 -29.47 32.17
CA SER A 613 27.06 -29.16 33.43
C SER A 613 27.12 -30.32 34.44
N LYS A 614 27.06 -31.56 33.95
CA LYS A 614 27.19 -32.79 34.77
C LYS A 614 28.62 -32.98 35.27
N ALA A 615 29.62 -32.75 34.42
CA ALA A 615 31.03 -32.79 34.80
C ALA A 615 31.34 -31.83 35.96
N LEU A 616 30.85 -30.59 35.88
CA LEU A 616 31.08 -29.58 36.92
C LEU A 616 30.50 -30.00 38.29
N ARG A 617 29.27 -30.53 38.33
CA ARG A 617 28.66 -31.06 39.56
C ARG A 617 29.45 -32.23 40.16
N HIS A 618 30.00 -33.12 39.31
CA HIS A 618 30.83 -34.24 39.80
C HIS A 618 32.19 -33.76 40.32
N ALA A 619 32.81 -32.75 39.70
CA ALA A 619 34.05 -32.15 40.19
C ALA A 619 33.87 -31.49 41.57
N ASP A 620 32.75 -30.79 41.80
CA ASP A 620 32.42 -30.24 43.11
C ASP A 620 32.23 -31.35 44.18
N ALA A 621 31.60 -32.48 43.81
CA ALA A 621 31.42 -33.63 44.70
C ALA A 621 32.75 -34.33 45.05
N ALA A 622 33.67 -34.48 44.08
CA ALA A 622 35.02 -35.02 44.32
C ALA A 622 35.78 -34.19 45.36
N MET A 623 35.71 -32.86 45.23
CA MET A 623 36.33 -31.90 46.16
C MET A 623 35.75 -31.98 47.57
N GLN A 624 34.45 -32.26 47.73
CA GLN A 624 33.84 -32.48 49.04
C GLN A 624 34.35 -33.78 49.70
N SER A 625 34.43 -34.89 48.96
CA SER A 625 34.94 -36.17 49.48
C SER A 625 36.41 -36.10 49.91
N ALA A 626 37.23 -35.33 49.21
CA ALA A 626 38.64 -35.12 49.57
C ALA A 626 38.80 -34.35 50.90
N LYS A 627 38.01 -33.29 51.11
CA LYS A 627 38.03 -32.50 52.36
C LYS A 627 37.60 -33.30 53.59
N GLU A 628 36.66 -34.24 53.43
CA GLU A 628 36.26 -35.12 54.54
C GLU A 628 37.33 -36.18 54.88
N ALA A 629 38.19 -36.57 53.92
CA ALA A 629 39.35 -37.44 54.20
C ALA A 629 40.42 -36.73 55.04
N GLU A 630 40.75 -35.48 54.71
CA GLU A 630 41.69 -34.62 55.44
C GLU A 630 41.29 -34.50 56.93
N LYS A 631 40.02 -34.20 57.19
CA LYS A 631 39.43 -33.99 58.52
C LYS A 631 39.55 -35.20 59.46
N ILE A 632 39.49 -36.43 58.96
CA ILE A 632 39.55 -37.65 59.79
C ILE A 632 40.96 -37.93 60.30
N ALA A 633 42.00 -37.67 59.49
CA ALA A 633 43.39 -37.86 59.89
C ALA A 633 43.83 -36.86 60.98
N ILE A 634 43.23 -35.67 60.95
CA ILE A 634 43.50 -34.54 61.82
C ILE A 634 43.06 -34.74 63.27
N GLU A 635 41.93 -35.43 63.53
CA GLU A 635 41.41 -35.64 64.89
C GLU A 635 42.24 -36.63 65.74
N VAL A 636 43.02 -37.55 65.14
CA VAL A 636 43.80 -38.55 65.91
C VAL A 636 44.95 -37.91 66.69
N VAL A 637 45.61 -36.90 66.12
CA VAL A 637 46.76 -36.21 66.74
C VAL A 637 46.35 -35.32 67.92
N LYS A 638 45.08 -34.92 67.95
CA LYS A 638 44.45 -34.08 68.99
C LYS A 638 44.44 -34.72 70.38
N GLY A 639 44.37 -36.05 70.47
CA GLY A 639 44.18 -36.78 71.73
C GLY A 639 45.39 -36.79 72.68
N GLU A 640 46.61 -36.92 72.17
CA GLU A 640 47.82 -37.00 73.02
C GLU A 640 48.28 -35.64 73.57
N ILE A 641 48.01 -34.58 72.81
CA ILE A 641 48.20 -33.20 73.27
C ILE A 641 47.37 -32.95 74.54
N ASN A 642 46.21 -33.61 74.64
CA ASN A 642 45.24 -33.39 75.70
C ASN A 642 45.65 -33.86 77.12
N LYS A 643 46.80 -34.53 77.27
CA LYS A 643 47.23 -35.11 78.55
C LYS A 643 48.32 -34.31 79.26
N LYS A 644 49.37 -33.92 78.54
CA LYS A 644 50.59 -33.34 79.13
C LYS A 644 50.42 -31.86 79.52
N TRP A 645 49.33 -31.24 79.07
CA TRP A 645 48.88 -29.90 79.45
C TRP A 645 48.46 -29.74 80.93
N SER A 646 47.86 -30.76 81.54
CA SER A 646 47.25 -30.57 82.87
C SER A 646 48.27 -30.38 84.01
N GLU A 647 49.52 -30.77 83.81
CA GLU A 647 50.56 -30.76 84.86
C GLU A 647 51.17 -29.37 85.10
N ILE A 648 51.49 -28.61 84.05
CA ILE A 648 52.09 -27.27 84.21
C ILE A 648 51.03 -26.21 84.54
N CYS A 649 49.73 -26.44 84.25
CA CYS A 649 48.63 -25.58 84.72
C CYS A 649 48.55 -25.50 86.27
N ALA A 650 48.99 -26.52 87.00
CA ALA A 650 49.03 -26.48 88.47
C ALA A 650 50.16 -25.57 89.01
N ALA A 651 51.33 -25.59 88.35
CA ALA A 651 52.43 -24.67 88.66
C ALA A 651 52.09 -23.23 88.26
N GLU A 652 51.42 -23.06 87.11
CA GLU A 652 50.84 -21.80 86.67
C GLU A 652 49.84 -21.26 87.70
N GLY A 653 48.93 -22.06 88.26
CA GLY A 653 47.96 -21.61 89.26
C GLY A 653 48.56 -20.90 90.49
N ASN A 654 49.69 -21.38 91.01
CA ASN A 654 50.39 -20.73 92.12
C ASN A 654 51.07 -19.41 91.68
N MET A 655 51.64 -19.37 90.46
CA MET A 655 52.08 -18.10 89.86
C MET A 655 50.90 -17.16 89.61
N THR A 656 49.73 -17.65 89.21
CA THR A 656 48.50 -16.87 89.00
C THR A 656 47.93 -16.32 90.31
N ALA A 657 48.21 -16.93 91.48
CA ALA A 657 47.82 -16.36 92.77
C ALA A 657 48.72 -15.18 93.20
N LEU A 658 50.05 -15.31 93.01
CA LEU A 658 51.02 -14.24 93.30
C LEU A 658 50.95 -13.12 92.27
N SER A 659 51.03 -13.48 90.99
CA SER A 659 50.66 -12.62 89.85
C SER A 659 49.22 -12.15 89.96
N GLY A 660 48.36 -12.78 90.76
CA GLY A 660 46.98 -12.35 91.01
C GLY A 660 46.90 -11.22 92.03
N LYS A 661 47.77 -11.21 93.05
CA LYS A 661 47.97 -10.05 93.93
C LYS A 661 48.67 -8.90 93.20
N VAL A 662 49.62 -9.21 92.31
CA VAL A 662 50.22 -8.21 91.40
C VAL A 662 49.14 -7.68 90.48
N ALA A 663 48.41 -8.55 89.78
CA ALA A 663 47.32 -8.22 88.88
C ALA A 663 46.12 -7.59 89.57
N GLU A 664 45.94 -7.69 90.89
CA GLU A 664 44.89 -6.96 91.61
C GLU A 664 45.34 -5.53 91.92
N LEU A 665 46.63 -5.31 92.19
CA LEU A 665 47.20 -3.96 92.30
C LEU A 665 47.46 -3.32 90.93
N GLU A 666 47.80 -4.10 89.91
CA GLU A 666 47.78 -3.68 88.51
C GLU A 666 46.34 -3.46 88.05
N LYS A 667 45.35 -4.27 88.42
CA LYS A 667 43.94 -3.95 88.13
C LYS A 667 43.50 -2.71 88.87
N GLN A 668 43.93 -2.46 90.11
CA GLN A 668 43.59 -1.20 90.78
C GLN A 668 44.30 -0.03 90.10
N ARG A 669 45.59 -0.15 89.77
CA ARG A 669 46.34 0.84 88.98
C ARG A 669 45.71 1.07 87.61
N ASP A 670 45.46 0.02 86.85
CA ASP A 670 44.94 0.03 85.48
C ASP A 670 43.46 0.36 85.47
N HIS A 671 42.69 0.05 86.51
CA HIS A 671 41.33 0.56 86.69
C HIS A 671 41.38 2.04 87.02
N LEU A 672 42.30 2.51 87.85
CA LEU A 672 42.49 3.94 88.13
C LEU A 672 43.03 4.70 86.91
N TYR A 673 43.96 4.15 86.13
CA TYR A 673 44.46 4.70 84.86
C TYR A 673 43.43 4.59 83.75
N LYS A 674 42.65 3.51 83.68
CA LYS A 674 41.52 3.39 82.75
C LYS A 674 40.39 4.31 83.16
N ASN A 675 40.18 4.57 84.45
CA ASN A 675 39.19 5.54 84.92
C ASN A 675 39.69 6.97 84.70
N LEU A 676 40.99 7.26 84.87
CA LEU A 676 41.58 8.56 84.52
C LEU A 676 41.58 8.78 83.01
N SER A 677 41.93 7.76 82.23
CA SER A 677 41.84 7.78 80.76
C SER A 677 40.41 7.81 80.28
N ALA A 678 39.46 7.19 81.00
CA ALA A 678 38.04 7.27 80.69
C ALA A 678 37.48 8.62 81.12
N VAL A 679 37.98 9.25 82.18
CA VAL A 679 37.67 10.65 82.53
C VAL A 679 38.25 11.59 81.47
N ALA A 680 39.47 11.36 80.98
CA ALA A 680 40.08 12.09 79.87
C ALA A 680 39.31 11.90 78.55
N GLU A 681 38.93 10.66 78.22
CA GLU A 681 38.12 10.31 77.05
C GLU A 681 36.70 10.88 77.17
N LEU A 682 36.09 10.81 78.35
CA LEU A 682 34.77 11.36 78.63
C LEU A 682 34.79 12.90 78.67
N SER A 683 35.89 13.52 79.10
CA SER A 683 36.11 14.98 79.01
C SER A 683 36.27 15.39 77.55
N ASN A 684 37.12 14.71 76.76
CA ASN A 684 37.22 14.88 75.31
C ASN A 684 35.87 14.67 74.60
N LYS A 685 35.07 13.68 75.02
CA LYS A 685 33.75 13.38 74.45
C LYS A 685 32.72 14.45 74.83
N THR A 686 32.76 14.94 76.06
CA THR A 686 31.98 16.09 76.55
C THR A 686 32.35 17.34 75.75
N MET A 687 33.63 17.67 75.62
CA MET A 687 34.12 18.82 74.84
C MET A 687 33.71 18.73 73.36
N ASN A 688 33.81 17.54 72.75
CA ASN A 688 33.33 17.32 71.38
C ASN A 688 31.80 17.50 71.23
N LYS A 689 30.99 17.05 72.21
CA LYS A 689 29.54 17.32 72.24
C LYS A 689 29.25 18.82 72.37
N ALA A 690 29.97 19.51 73.25
CA ALA A 690 29.88 20.96 73.42
C ALA A 690 30.13 21.69 72.08
N LEU A 691 31.16 21.27 71.36
CA LEU A 691 31.56 21.81 70.07
C LEU A 691 30.49 21.57 68.99
N VAL A 692 29.83 20.41 69.00
CA VAL A 692 28.69 20.13 68.11
C VAL A 692 27.49 21.03 68.46
N ALA A 693 27.15 21.16 69.74
CA ALA A 693 26.05 22.01 70.19
C ALA A 693 26.24 23.48 69.76
N VAL A 694 27.41 24.08 70.00
CA VAL A 694 27.68 25.49 69.64
C VAL A 694 27.75 25.72 68.13
N ARG A 695 28.20 24.73 67.35
CA ARG A 695 28.12 24.76 65.87
C ARG A 695 26.67 24.77 65.39
N ASN A 696 25.82 23.93 65.97
CA ASN A 696 24.39 23.87 65.62
C ASN A 696 23.67 25.18 65.99
N CYS A 697 23.94 25.75 67.17
CA CYS A 697 23.48 27.09 67.55
C CYS A 697 23.83 28.14 66.48
N THR A 698 25.10 28.19 66.08
CA THR A 698 25.61 29.18 65.14
C THR A 698 25.00 29.02 63.75
N ALA A 699 24.86 27.77 63.27
CA ALA A 699 24.28 27.47 61.96
C ALA A 699 22.78 27.84 61.88
N ALA A 700 21.99 27.49 62.89
CA ALA A 700 20.58 27.85 62.97
C ALA A 700 20.40 29.38 63.02
N ALA A 701 21.17 30.07 63.87
CA ALA A 701 21.13 31.53 63.97
C ALA A 701 21.45 32.24 62.63
N ALA A 702 22.41 31.74 61.86
CA ALA A 702 22.74 32.29 60.54
C ALA A 702 21.57 32.16 59.55
N ILE A 703 20.80 31.07 59.60
CA ILE A 703 19.62 30.87 58.75
C ILE A 703 18.49 31.83 59.15
N ALA A 704 18.25 32.02 60.46
CA ALA A 704 17.29 33.00 60.95
C ALA A 704 17.63 34.43 60.46
N ILE A 705 18.89 34.84 60.59
CA ILE A 705 19.36 36.15 60.11
C ILE A 705 19.14 36.27 58.60
N LYS A 706 19.52 35.25 57.81
CA LYS A 706 19.34 35.26 56.35
C LYS A 706 17.85 35.37 55.95
N ALA A 707 16.95 34.71 56.68
CA ALA A 707 15.50 34.84 56.49
C ALA A 707 14.98 36.25 56.82
N MET A 708 15.45 36.82 57.95
CA MET A 708 15.12 38.19 58.37
C MET A 708 15.56 39.24 57.33
N THR A 709 16.79 39.16 56.84
CA THR A 709 17.33 40.13 55.86
C THR A 709 16.66 40.01 54.50
N THR A 710 16.53 38.79 53.96
CA THR A 710 16.12 38.59 52.56
C THR A 710 14.61 38.64 52.34
N VAL A 711 13.81 38.03 53.23
CA VAL A 711 12.36 37.90 53.06
C VAL A 711 11.61 38.93 53.90
N LEU A 712 11.91 38.97 55.20
CA LEU A 712 11.23 39.86 56.14
C LEU A 712 11.66 41.33 56.00
N LYS A 713 12.89 41.61 55.56
CA LYS A 713 13.50 42.94 55.47
C LYS A 713 13.39 43.70 56.81
N THR A 714 13.74 43.04 57.92
CA THR A 714 13.72 43.60 59.29
C THR A 714 14.94 43.14 60.07
N THR A 715 15.34 43.91 61.08
CA THR A 715 16.38 43.55 62.06
C THR A 715 15.82 43.31 63.46
N ASN A 716 14.61 43.78 63.78
CA ASN A 716 14.08 43.83 65.16
C ASN A 716 13.78 42.47 65.81
N GLU A 717 13.98 41.36 65.09
CA GLU A 717 13.72 40.00 65.58
C GLU A 717 15.02 39.23 65.91
N THR A 718 16.20 39.83 65.69
CA THR A 718 17.49 39.19 65.94
C THR A 718 17.75 38.92 67.42
N ASP A 719 17.23 39.74 68.34
CA ASP A 719 17.68 39.77 69.73
C ASP A 719 17.45 38.45 70.46
N ARG A 720 16.35 37.73 70.19
CA ARG A 720 16.09 36.42 70.81
C ARG A 720 17.05 35.36 70.31
N VAL A 721 17.22 35.27 68.99
CA VAL A 721 18.13 34.33 68.34
C VAL A 721 19.58 34.60 68.74
N ALA A 722 19.98 35.88 68.78
CA ALA A 722 21.31 36.33 69.18
C ALA A 722 21.58 36.07 70.67
N ASN A 723 20.61 36.31 71.57
CA ASN A 723 20.75 36.02 72.99
C ASN A 723 20.83 34.52 73.27
N ALA A 724 20.03 33.69 72.58
CA ALA A 724 20.10 32.23 72.70
C ALA A 724 21.44 31.68 72.16
N ASN A 725 21.91 32.18 71.01
CA ASN A 725 23.21 31.80 70.45
C ASN A 725 24.40 32.27 71.34
N SER A 726 24.33 33.49 71.90
CA SER A 726 25.30 34.00 72.87
C SER A 726 25.33 33.18 74.16
N SER A 727 24.16 32.73 74.64
CA SER A 727 24.05 31.84 75.81
C SER A 727 24.65 30.46 75.54
N CYS A 728 24.46 29.93 74.33
CA CYS A 728 25.08 28.69 73.87
C CYS A 728 26.63 28.80 73.82
N ALA A 729 27.16 29.92 73.31
CA ALA A 729 28.60 30.18 73.31
C ALA A 729 29.19 30.32 74.72
N LYS A 730 28.45 30.93 75.67
CA LYS A 730 28.85 31.00 77.09
C LYS A 730 28.88 29.62 77.75
N ALA A 731 27.88 28.77 77.50
CA ALA A 731 27.87 27.40 78.01
C ALA A 731 29.09 26.61 77.50
N TYR A 732 29.42 26.72 76.21
CA TYR A 732 30.63 26.13 75.63
C TYR A 732 31.93 26.64 76.27
N ALA A 733 32.04 27.95 76.55
CA ALA A 733 33.19 28.51 77.25
C ALA A 733 33.36 27.94 78.68
N ASN A 734 32.25 27.71 79.39
CA ASN A 734 32.29 27.06 80.70
C ASN A 734 32.76 25.60 80.60
N VAL A 735 32.29 24.83 79.61
CA VAL A 735 32.80 23.46 79.35
C VAL A 735 34.32 23.49 79.13
N THR A 736 34.81 24.45 78.37
CA THR A 736 36.25 24.62 78.07
C THR A 736 37.07 24.87 79.34
N ASN A 737 36.54 25.66 80.29
CA ASN A 737 37.21 25.96 81.55
C ASN A 737 37.26 24.74 82.50
N GLU A 738 36.16 23.98 82.60
CA GLU A 738 36.10 22.76 83.40
C GLU A 738 36.99 21.64 82.80
N ASP A 739 36.99 21.47 81.47
CA ASP A 739 37.90 20.55 80.78
C ASP A 739 39.37 20.92 81.07
N ALA A 740 39.73 22.21 80.98
CA ALA A 740 41.07 22.69 81.33
C ALA A 740 41.45 22.51 82.82
N ALA A 741 40.48 22.28 83.72
CA ALA A 741 40.74 21.84 85.09
C ALA A 741 40.99 20.32 85.15
N VAL A 742 40.19 19.52 84.43
CA VAL A 742 40.41 18.06 84.26
C VAL A 742 41.81 17.79 83.69
N GLN A 743 42.21 18.46 82.61
CA GLN A 743 43.52 18.25 81.98
C GLN A 743 44.71 18.58 82.89
N ARG A 744 44.58 19.57 83.79
CA ARG A 744 45.62 19.87 84.80
C ARG A 744 45.75 18.74 85.82
N VAL A 745 44.63 18.24 86.36
CA VAL A 745 44.65 17.11 87.31
C VAL A 745 45.21 15.84 86.65
N LEU A 746 44.90 15.61 85.37
CA LEU A 746 45.50 14.52 84.59
C LEU A 746 47.03 14.69 84.45
N SER A 747 47.50 15.89 84.10
CA SER A 747 48.93 16.20 83.99
C SER A 747 49.71 15.99 85.29
N ASP A 748 49.17 16.46 86.42
CA ASP A 748 49.80 16.27 87.74
C ASP A 748 49.84 14.78 88.14
N THR A 749 48.83 14.01 87.71
CA THR A 749 48.77 12.55 87.95
C THR A 749 49.80 11.78 87.15
N GLU A 750 50.20 12.26 85.96
CA GLU A 750 51.17 11.59 85.11
C GLU A 750 52.57 11.51 85.76
N THR A 751 52.93 12.49 86.58
CA THR A 751 54.15 12.45 87.42
C THR A 751 54.05 11.39 88.52
N THR A 752 52.85 11.17 89.06
CA THR A 752 52.60 10.12 90.07
C THR A 752 52.60 8.73 89.41
N LYS A 753 52.09 8.62 88.18
CA LYS A 753 52.10 7.40 87.36
C LYS A 753 53.52 6.89 87.08
N ALA A 754 54.45 7.77 86.69
CA ALA A 754 55.85 7.38 86.50
C ALA A 754 56.49 6.70 87.74
N ARG A 755 56.15 7.13 88.96
CA ARG A 755 56.61 6.49 90.21
C ARG A 755 55.96 5.12 90.46
N VAL A 756 54.71 4.95 90.07
CA VAL A 756 54.01 3.66 90.18
C VAL A 756 54.55 2.66 89.17
N ASP A 757 54.82 3.08 87.94
CA ASP A 757 55.39 2.22 86.90
C ASP A 757 56.84 1.82 87.21
N GLN A 758 57.60 2.66 87.94
CA GLN A 758 58.91 2.24 88.49
C GLN A 758 58.78 1.10 89.51
N MET A 759 57.91 1.24 90.53
CA MET A 759 57.71 0.18 91.53
C MET A 759 57.07 -1.09 90.94
N HIS A 760 56.24 -0.93 89.91
CA HIS A 760 55.69 -2.02 89.09
C HIS A 760 56.81 -2.82 88.41
N GLY A 761 57.82 -2.14 87.85
CA GLY A 761 58.99 -2.76 87.23
C GLY A 761 59.81 -3.62 88.19
N ASP A 762 60.03 -3.16 89.43
CA ASP A 762 60.79 -3.92 90.45
C ASP A 762 60.04 -5.19 90.91
N VAL A 763 58.72 -5.09 91.09
CA VAL A 763 57.84 -6.24 91.36
C VAL A 763 57.86 -7.22 90.19
N ASN A 764 57.71 -6.72 88.96
CA ASN A 764 57.68 -7.55 87.76
C ASN A 764 59.03 -8.17 87.41
N THR A 765 60.15 -7.57 87.77
CA THR A 765 61.48 -8.20 87.62
C THR A 765 61.59 -9.45 88.51
N SER A 766 61.05 -9.38 89.74
CA SER A 766 61.00 -10.52 90.65
C SER A 766 60.01 -11.60 90.18
N LEU A 767 58.85 -11.18 89.63
CA LEU A 767 57.88 -12.07 89.01
C LEU A 767 58.43 -12.74 87.75
N ALA A 768 59.20 -12.00 86.92
CA ALA A 768 59.77 -12.45 85.66
C ALA A 768 60.86 -13.52 85.84
N ALA A 769 61.67 -13.45 86.90
CA ALA A 769 62.65 -14.48 87.22
C ALA A 769 61.97 -15.83 87.53
N ALA A 770 60.89 -15.82 88.30
CA ALA A 770 60.07 -17.02 88.53
C ALA A 770 59.31 -17.42 87.25
N LYS A 771 58.73 -16.46 86.54
CA LYS A 771 58.05 -16.70 85.26
C LYS A 771 58.98 -17.37 84.25
N SER A 772 60.27 -16.99 84.17
CA SER A 772 61.26 -17.63 83.30
C SER A 772 61.47 -19.12 83.58
N GLN A 773 61.34 -19.60 84.82
CA GLN A 773 61.39 -21.04 85.12
C GLN A 773 60.12 -21.76 84.65
N LEU A 774 58.95 -21.13 84.83
CA LEU A 774 57.69 -21.64 84.28
C LEU A 774 57.76 -21.66 82.74
N ASP A 775 58.16 -20.55 82.12
CA ASP A 775 58.29 -20.34 80.68
C ASP A 775 59.29 -21.32 80.03
N GLN A 776 60.30 -21.83 80.76
CA GLN A 776 61.17 -22.90 80.26
C GLN A 776 60.41 -24.25 80.16
N MET A 777 59.55 -24.55 81.14
CA MET A 777 58.66 -25.72 81.08
C MET A 777 57.58 -25.53 80.00
N LYS A 778 57.04 -24.32 79.85
CA LYS A 778 56.10 -23.97 78.77
C LYS A 778 56.75 -24.09 77.41
N GLY A 779 57.93 -23.51 77.22
CA GLY A 779 58.68 -23.47 75.96
C GLY A 779 59.02 -24.84 75.39
N ASN A 780 59.36 -25.82 76.23
CA ASN A 780 59.59 -27.20 75.77
C ASN A 780 58.32 -27.88 75.22
N PHE A 781 57.14 -27.43 75.64
CA PHE A 781 55.85 -27.84 75.07
C PHE A 781 55.49 -26.98 73.85
N THR A 782 55.75 -25.67 73.90
CA THR A 782 55.61 -24.76 72.76
C THR A 782 56.47 -25.19 71.56
N ALA A 783 57.59 -25.90 71.78
CA ALA A 783 58.43 -26.49 70.74
C ALA A 783 57.71 -27.53 69.85
N LEU A 784 56.49 -27.96 70.20
CA LEU A 784 55.59 -28.73 69.33
C LEU A 784 55.04 -27.89 68.15
N SER A 785 55.07 -26.55 68.25
CA SER A 785 54.57 -25.60 67.25
C SER A 785 55.40 -25.54 65.95
N GLU A 786 56.69 -25.90 66.00
CA GLU A 786 57.58 -25.99 64.82
C GLU A 786 57.04 -26.93 63.74
N PHE A 787 56.10 -27.78 64.12
CA PHE A 787 55.42 -28.75 63.29
C PHE A 787 53.98 -28.33 62.95
N THR A 788 53.68 -27.02 63.02
CA THR A 788 52.41 -26.41 62.62
C THR A 788 52.72 -25.10 61.88
N ASN A 789 52.48 -25.03 60.57
CA ASN A 789 52.94 -23.91 59.72
C ASN A 789 52.49 -22.52 60.20
N ASP A 790 51.38 -22.44 60.93
CA ASP A 790 50.78 -21.18 61.38
C ASP A 790 51.09 -20.87 62.87
N GLY A 791 52.00 -21.63 63.51
CA GLY A 791 52.41 -21.37 64.90
C GLY A 791 51.31 -21.60 65.95
N HIS A 792 50.53 -22.68 65.80
CA HIS A 792 49.28 -22.91 66.54
C HIS A 792 49.29 -24.07 67.56
N PHE A 793 50.47 -24.58 67.94
CA PHE A 793 50.65 -24.87 69.36
C PHE A 793 50.91 -23.53 70.07
N ALA A 794 49.84 -22.94 70.60
CA ALA A 794 49.97 -21.83 71.53
C ALA A 794 50.87 -22.26 72.70
N SER A 795 51.63 -21.30 73.24
CA SER A 795 52.37 -21.50 74.48
C SER A 795 51.43 -22.04 75.56
N PHE A 796 52.00 -22.79 76.51
CA PHE A 796 51.30 -23.33 77.68
C PHE A 796 50.63 -22.25 78.57
N ASP A 797 50.71 -20.97 78.23
CA ASP A 797 50.19 -19.83 79.00
C ASP A 797 48.66 -19.69 79.04
N SER A 798 47.87 -20.69 78.63
CA SER A 798 46.43 -20.66 78.86
C SER A 798 46.00 -21.60 79.99
N ALA A 799 45.53 -21.01 81.10
CA ALA A 799 44.97 -21.70 82.27
C ALA A 799 43.64 -22.45 82.01
N ARG A 800 43.34 -22.77 80.75
CA ARG A 800 42.34 -23.74 80.30
C ARG A 800 42.90 -24.48 79.11
N PHE A 801 42.54 -25.76 79.00
CA PHE A 801 42.79 -26.56 77.81
C PHE A 801 42.37 -25.81 76.54
N PRO A 802 43.17 -25.81 75.45
CA PRO A 802 42.67 -25.43 74.16
C PRO A 802 41.65 -26.48 73.72
N ALA A 803 40.38 -26.24 74.06
CA ALA A 803 39.25 -26.99 73.52
C ALA A 803 39.24 -26.91 71.98
N ASP A 804 39.79 -25.82 71.44
CA ASP A 804 40.05 -25.57 70.03
C ASP A 804 41.55 -25.36 69.76
N ILE A 805 42.34 -26.44 69.81
CA ILE A 805 43.48 -26.49 68.88
C ILE A 805 42.86 -26.42 67.48
N ASN A 806 43.19 -25.41 66.67
CA ASN A 806 42.68 -25.31 65.30
C ASN A 806 43.43 -26.29 64.38
N VAL A 807 43.22 -27.59 64.67
CA VAL A 807 43.68 -28.70 63.85
C VAL A 807 42.96 -28.71 62.50
N SER A 808 41.82 -28.00 62.35
CA SER A 808 41.13 -27.83 61.06
C SER A 808 41.87 -26.93 60.05
N LYS A 809 43.07 -26.45 60.38
CA LYS A 809 44.09 -25.94 59.42
C LYS A 809 45.46 -26.62 59.53
N LEU A 810 45.60 -27.66 60.35
CA LEU A 810 46.84 -28.45 60.32
C LEU A 810 46.92 -29.11 58.96
N SER A 811 47.84 -28.63 58.12
CA SER A 811 48.21 -29.38 56.93
C SER A 811 48.65 -30.78 57.37
N LEU A 812 48.28 -31.77 56.58
CA LEU A 812 48.51 -33.15 56.97
C LEU A 812 50.00 -33.47 57.23
N GLU A 813 50.89 -32.81 56.49
CA GLU A 813 52.34 -32.93 56.67
C GLU A 813 52.83 -32.52 58.08
N ASN A 814 52.09 -31.61 58.73
CA ASN A 814 52.40 -31.06 60.04
C ASN A 814 51.92 -31.96 61.18
N ALA A 815 50.71 -32.52 61.06
CA ALA A 815 50.15 -33.48 62.01
C ALA A 815 51.09 -34.67 62.30
N THR A 816 51.84 -35.12 61.30
CA THR A 816 52.78 -36.25 61.43
C THR A 816 53.97 -35.96 62.34
N LYS A 817 54.48 -34.73 62.36
CA LYS A 817 55.74 -34.38 63.06
C LYS A 817 55.50 -34.07 64.56
N ILE A 818 54.35 -33.50 64.89
CA ILE A 818 53.88 -33.13 66.25
C ILE A 818 53.97 -34.28 67.24
N TYR A 819 53.49 -35.46 66.84
CA TYR A 819 53.27 -36.61 67.71
C TYR A 819 54.54 -37.09 68.45
N THR A 820 55.73 -36.85 67.88
CA THR A 820 57.01 -37.39 68.38
C THR A 820 57.64 -36.58 69.53
N LYS A 821 57.34 -35.27 69.67
CA LYS A 821 58.09 -34.36 70.56
C LYS A 821 57.51 -34.24 71.99
N LEU A 822 56.33 -34.79 72.27
CA LEU A 822 55.52 -34.56 73.50
C LEU A 822 56.08 -35.13 74.82
N ARG A 823 57.16 -35.92 74.82
CA ARG A 823 57.53 -36.82 75.94
C ARG A 823 58.60 -36.32 76.96
N SER A 824 58.99 -35.04 77.02
CA SER A 824 60.25 -34.61 77.72
C SER A 824 60.28 -33.27 78.54
N ILE A 825 59.55 -33.10 79.67
CA ILE A 825 59.38 -31.78 80.42
C ILE A 825 59.24 -31.91 82.00
N THR A 826 59.50 -30.84 82.83
CA THR A 826 59.72 -30.80 84.34
C THR A 826 58.84 -29.85 85.27
N ALA A 827 59.35 -29.14 86.34
CA ALA A 827 58.59 -28.57 87.53
C ALA A 827 59.16 -27.28 88.30
N PHE A 828 58.50 -26.72 89.36
CA PHE A 828 58.50 -25.25 89.76
C PHE A 828 58.50 -24.76 91.30
N ASN A 829 58.87 -23.48 91.67
CA ASN A 829 58.95 -22.84 93.06
C ASN A 829 58.80 -21.24 93.12
N ALA A 830 58.46 -20.54 94.25
CA ALA A 830 57.95 -19.12 94.24
C ALA A 830 58.17 -18.04 95.40
N SER A 831 58.98 -18.17 96.46
CA SER A 831 58.85 -17.31 97.69
C SER A 831 59.25 -15.81 97.67
N ARG A 832 60.06 -15.31 96.72
CA ARG A 832 60.68 -13.96 96.80
C ARG A 832 59.76 -12.80 96.40
N ILE A 833 58.59 -13.08 95.85
CA ILE A 833 57.70 -12.11 95.16
C ILE A 833 56.82 -11.31 96.13
N GLU A 834 56.56 -11.82 97.34
CA GLU A 834 55.53 -11.25 98.24
C GLU A 834 55.92 -9.94 98.93
N ALA A 835 57.23 -9.67 99.12
CA ALA A 835 57.68 -8.45 99.80
C ALA A 835 57.47 -7.18 98.95
N SER A 836 57.91 -7.20 97.69
CA SER A 836 57.82 -6.06 96.76
C SER A 836 56.38 -5.61 96.50
N LEU A 837 55.43 -6.55 96.56
CA LEU A 837 53.99 -6.33 96.41
C LEU A 837 53.39 -5.31 97.39
N THR A 838 54.00 -5.13 98.57
CA THR A 838 53.43 -4.25 99.61
C THR A 838 53.70 -2.77 99.33
N SER A 839 54.88 -2.40 98.83
CA SER A 839 55.22 -1.01 98.51
C SER A 839 54.42 -0.46 97.34
N PHE A 840 54.18 -1.29 96.31
CA PHE A 840 53.40 -0.95 95.12
C PHE A 840 51.99 -0.44 95.46
N ARG A 841 51.32 -1.07 96.45
CA ARG A 841 49.96 -0.69 96.91
C ARG A 841 49.86 0.76 97.37
N ASN A 842 50.86 1.28 98.09
CA ASN A 842 50.76 2.59 98.72
C ASN A 842 50.77 3.73 97.69
N VAL A 843 51.53 3.60 96.61
CA VAL A 843 51.61 4.62 95.57
C VAL A 843 50.39 4.59 94.63
N VAL A 844 49.81 3.40 94.40
CA VAL A 844 48.52 3.24 93.67
C VAL A 844 47.38 4.02 94.34
N SER A 845 47.36 4.11 95.68
CA SER A 845 46.35 4.87 96.42
C SER A 845 46.33 6.37 96.09
N GLY A 846 47.49 6.98 95.79
CA GLY A 846 47.57 8.41 95.46
C GLY A 846 46.84 8.77 94.16
N ILE A 847 46.88 7.88 93.17
CA ILE A 847 46.19 8.03 91.88
C ILE A 847 44.66 8.07 92.08
N SER A 848 44.14 7.33 93.07
CA SER A 848 42.71 7.30 93.39
C SER A 848 42.17 8.65 93.89
N SER A 849 43.00 9.42 94.59
CA SER A 849 42.62 10.76 95.06
C SER A 849 42.46 11.73 93.88
N ASN A 850 43.44 11.76 92.98
CA ASN A 850 43.40 12.64 91.81
C ASN A 850 42.27 12.30 90.85
N LEU A 851 41.96 11.01 90.67
CA LEU A 851 40.79 10.56 89.90
C LEU A 851 39.49 11.17 90.44
N THR A 852 39.32 11.23 91.76
CA THR A 852 38.10 11.78 92.38
C THR A 852 37.92 13.28 92.04
N ILE A 853 39.02 14.04 92.02
CA ILE A 853 39.01 15.47 91.66
C ILE A 853 38.72 15.64 90.16
N ALA A 854 39.34 14.82 89.30
CA ALA A 854 39.12 14.85 87.85
C ALA A 854 37.66 14.50 87.48
N VAL A 855 37.04 13.53 88.16
CA VAL A 855 35.61 13.18 87.99
C VAL A 855 34.69 14.35 88.34
N ALA A 856 35.00 15.14 89.37
CA ALA A 856 34.16 16.27 89.78
C ALA A 856 34.12 17.38 88.73
N HIS A 857 35.29 17.78 88.19
CA HIS A 857 35.36 18.76 87.10
C HIS A 857 34.76 18.23 85.78
N GLN A 858 34.99 16.94 85.47
CA GLN A 858 34.38 16.30 84.29
C GLN A 858 32.84 16.34 84.37
N LYS A 859 32.26 16.15 85.57
CA LYS A 859 30.82 16.30 85.79
C LYS A 859 30.36 17.75 85.55
N GLY A 860 31.08 18.74 86.07
CA GLY A 860 30.81 20.16 85.81
C GLY A 860 30.84 20.51 84.31
N ALA A 861 31.77 19.91 83.56
CA ALA A 861 31.82 20.02 82.11
C ALA A 861 30.57 19.37 81.44
N ALA A 862 30.15 18.18 81.89
CA ALA A 862 28.98 17.47 81.35
C ALA A 862 27.64 18.21 81.58
N ASP A 863 27.48 18.84 82.75
CA ASP A 863 26.30 19.65 83.07
C ASP A 863 26.23 20.90 82.15
N ASN A 864 27.36 21.58 81.92
CA ASN A 864 27.43 22.71 80.98
C ASN A 864 27.23 22.30 79.51
N VAL A 865 27.58 21.08 79.10
CA VAL A 865 27.23 20.54 77.76
C VAL A 865 25.73 20.38 77.61
N THR A 866 25.06 19.83 78.63
CA THR A 866 23.60 19.66 78.61
C THR A 866 22.89 21.00 78.47
N LEU A 867 23.43 22.06 79.10
CA LEU A 867 22.96 23.44 78.91
C LEU A 867 23.20 23.94 77.47
N ALA A 868 24.37 23.69 76.88
CA ALA A 868 24.67 24.07 75.49
C ALA A 868 23.75 23.35 74.48
N GLU A 869 23.52 22.05 74.65
CA GLU A 869 22.58 21.26 73.82
C GLU A 869 21.13 21.76 73.97
N THR A 870 20.74 22.21 75.17
CA THR A 870 19.42 22.83 75.40
C THR A 870 19.30 24.17 74.66
N LYS A 871 20.33 25.04 74.75
CA LYS A 871 20.34 26.31 74.01
C LYS A 871 20.41 26.14 72.49
N ALA A 872 20.99 25.05 71.98
CA ALA A 872 20.94 24.73 70.55
C ALA A 872 19.52 24.48 70.06
N LYS A 873 18.70 23.77 70.84
CA LYS A 873 17.28 23.54 70.52
C LYS A 873 16.47 24.84 70.57
N GLU A 874 16.70 25.70 71.58
CA GLU A 874 16.05 27.02 71.65
C GLU A 874 16.35 27.90 70.42
N VAL A 875 17.61 27.92 69.94
CA VAL A 875 17.97 28.67 68.71
C VAL A 875 17.30 28.08 67.47
N GLU A 876 17.21 26.75 67.37
CA GLU A 876 16.49 26.09 66.28
C GLU A 876 14.98 26.41 66.30
N GLU A 877 14.33 26.36 67.46
CA GLU A 877 12.90 26.67 67.61
C GLU A 877 12.58 28.13 67.23
N GLU A 878 13.37 29.10 67.71
CA GLU A 878 13.22 30.51 67.32
C GLU A 878 13.51 30.70 65.81
N THR A 879 14.45 29.94 65.22
CA THR A 879 14.70 29.97 63.77
C THR A 879 13.49 29.44 62.98
N ARG A 880 12.85 28.36 63.44
CA ARG A 880 11.60 27.83 62.84
C ARG A 880 10.46 28.84 62.93
N ALA A 881 10.34 29.58 64.04
CA ALA A 881 9.37 30.66 64.19
C ALA A 881 9.62 31.81 63.20
N VAL A 882 10.88 32.20 62.99
CA VAL A 882 11.28 33.22 62.00
C VAL A 882 10.96 32.79 60.57
N LEU A 883 11.23 31.53 60.22
CA LEU A 883 10.88 30.96 58.91
C LEU A 883 9.36 30.92 58.71
N LYS A 884 8.56 30.60 59.74
CA LYS A 884 7.09 30.67 59.68
C LYS A 884 6.61 32.09 59.37
N LYS A 885 7.17 33.11 60.04
CA LYS A 885 6.88 34.53 59.74
C LYS A 885 7.30 34.93 58.33
N ALA A 886 8.43 34.43 57.84
CA ALA A 886 8.91 34.70 56.48
C ALA A 886 7.94 34.14 55.43
N LEU A 887 7.46 32.90 55.61
CA LEU A 887 6.45 32.26 54.78
C LEU A 887 5.11 33.02 54.80
N GLU A 888 4.66 33.46 55.98
CA GLU A 888 3.47 34.32 56.14
C GLU A 888 3.59 35.65 55.39
N LYS A 889 4.77 36.29 55.42
CA LYS A 889 4.99 37.54 54.69
C LYS A 889 4.96 37.33 53.17
N GLN A 890 5.45 36.19 52.68
CA GLN A 890 5.34 35.84 51.26
C GLN A 890 3.89 35.54 50.87
N ARG A 891 3.10 34.86 51.73
CA ARG A 891 1.65 34.69 51.52
C ARG A 891 0.96 36.03 51.34
N ALA A 892 1.17 36.96 52.27
CA ALA A 892 0.51 38.27 52.24
C ALA A 892 0.85 39.04 50.95
N ARG A 893 2.12 39.04 50.53
CA ARG A 893 2.53 39.66 49.25
C ARG A 893 1.92 38.96 48.04
N LEU A 894 1.89 37.62 47.99
CA LEU A 894 1.26 36.88 46.89
C LEU A 894 -0.25 37.12 46.84
N TYR A 895 -0.91 37.27 47.99
CA TYR A 895 -2.31 37.66 48.07
C TYR A 895 -2.55 39.05 47.48
N ASP A 896 -1.70 40.02 47.82
CA ASP A 896 -1.77 41.37 47.23
C ASP A 896 -1.53 41.35 45.71
N THR A 897 -0.53 40.59 45.21
CA THR A 897 -0.31 40.37 43.77
C THR A 897 -1.53 39.75 43.09
N VAL A 898 -2.13 38.72 43.69
CA VAL A 898 -3.33 38.05 43.15
C VAL A 898 -4.54 38.98 43.18
N LYS A 899 -4.67 39.84 44.19
CA LYS A 899 -5.69 40.90 44.24
C LYS A 899 -5.47 41.93 43.13
N GLN A 900 -4.23 42.34 42.86
CA GLN A 900 -3.90 43.22 41.73
C GLN A 900 -4.23 42.58 40.38
N LEU A 901 -3.85 41.31 40.15
CA LEU A 901 -4.25 40.55 38.94
C LEU A 901 -5.77 40.43 38.79
N THR A 902 -6.49 40.24 39.90
CA THR A 902 -7.96 40.23 39.91
C THR A 902 -8.54 41.60 39.57
N GLU A 903 -7.95 42.69 40.05
CA GLU A 903 -8.35 44.06 39.70
C GLU A 903 -8.05 44.38 38.23
N ILE A 904 -6.91 43.93 37.70
CA ILE A 904 -6.57 44.00 36.28
C ILE A 904 -7.62 43.23 35.46
N ASN A 905 -8.05 42.04 35.90
CA ASN A 905 -9.11 41.29 35.25
C ASN A 905 -10.47 42.02 35.29
N ASN A 906 -10.82 42.64 36.40
CA ASN A 906 -12.06 43.42 36.50
C ASN A 906 -12.06 44.63 35.54
N LYS A 907 -10.95 45.39 35.49
CA LYS A 907 -10.78 46.51 34.55
C LYS A 907 -10.77 46.03 33.09
N THR A 908 -10.07 44.94 32.80
CA THR A 908 -10.05 44.30 31.47
C THR A 908 -11.44 43.84 31.03
N THR A 909 -12.23 43.28 31.95
CA THR A 909 -13.63 42.87 31.69
C THR A 909 -14.54 44.06 31.44
N ALA A 910 -14.34 45.19 32.15
CA ALA A 910 -15.06 46.43 31.90
C ALA A 910 -14.75 46.97 30.49
N LEU A 911 -13.47 47.10 30.13
CA LEU A 911 -13.02 47.51 28.79
C LEU A 911 -13.54 46.57 27.68
N GLN A 912 -13.62 45.27 27.96
CA GLN A 912 -14.24 44.31 27.04
C GLN A 912 -15.74 44.58 26.83
N LYS A 913 -16.49 44.84 27.89
CA LYS A 913 -17.92 45.19 27.80
C LYS A 913 -18.13 46.53 27.11
N GLU A 914 -17.28 47.52 27.39
CA GLU A 914 -17.31 48.82 26.73
C GLU A 914 -17.01 48.68 25.23
N GLY A 915 -16.05 47.84 24.82
CA GLY A 915 -15.82 47.50 23.41
C GLY A 915 -17.00 46.76 22.74
N ILE A 916 -17.80 45.98 23.47
CA ILE A 916 -19.02 45.37 22.94
C ILE A 916 -20.11 46.44 22.75
N ALA A 917 -20.41 47.21 23.80
CA ALA A 917 -21.41 48.28 23.78
C ALA A 917 -21.06 49.39 22.76
N ALA A 918 -19.77 49.66 22.55
CA ALA A 918 -19.28 50.57 21.54
C ALA A 918 -19.76 50.18 20.14
N ARG A 919 -19.61 48.90 19.78
CA ARG A 919 -20.02 48.35 18.47
C ARG A 919 -21.53 48.43 18.24
N GLU A 920 -22.32 48.25 19.28
CA GLU A 920 -23.78 48.37 19.24
C GLU A 920 -24.20 49.84 19.10
N SER A 921 -23.59 50.73 19.90
CA SER A 921 -23.84 52.17 19.88
C SER A 921 -23.51 52.78 18.52
N VAL A 922 -22.35 52.51 17.91
CA VAL A 922 -22.03 53.07 16.59
C VAL A 922 -22.95 52.53 15.48
N ALA A 923 -23.44 51.29 15.60
CA ALA A 923 -24.45 50.76 14.68
C ALA A 923 -25.79 51.51 14.82
N ALA A 924 -26.19 51.84 16.05
CA ALA A 924 -27.36 52.68 16.32
C ALA A 924 -27.17 54.11 15.80
N GLN A 925 -25.99 54.71 15.95
CA GLN A 925 -25.67 56.04 15.41
C GLN A 925 -25.76 56.08 13.87
N LEU A 926 -25.22 55.07 13.19
CA LEU A 926 -25.33 54.96 11.74
C LEU A 926 -26.79 54.83 11.29
N LYS A 927 -27.60 54.01 11.98
CA LYS A 927 -29.04 53.87 11.71
C LYS A 927 -29.80 55.19 11.96
N ARG A 928 -29.43 55.93 13.00
CA ARG A 928 -30.01 57.24 13.35
C ARG A 928 -29.70 58.30 12.29
N ALA A 929 -28.44 58.37 11.85
CA ALA A 929 -28.01 59.21 10.74
C ALA A 929 -28.75 58.86 9.43
N SER A 930 -28.88 57.57 9.11
CA SER A 930 -29.62 57.11 7.92
C SER A 930 -31.07 57.59 7.93
N ALA A 931 -31.77 57.46 9.06
CA ALA A 931 -33.16 57.89 9.21
C ALA A 931 -33.31 59.43 9.20
N ALA A 932 -32.29 60.16 9.64
CA ALA A 932 -32.24 61.62 9.57
C ALA A 932 -32.03 62.10 8.13
N ASN A 933 -31.05 61.54 7.41
CA ASN A 933 -30.82 61.84 6.00
C ASN A 933 -32.10 61.67 5.17
N GLN A 934 -32.81 60.55 5.37
CA GLN A 934 -34.05 60.27 4.65
C GLN A 934 -35.17 61.28 4.95
N ARG A 935 -35.27 61.80 6.20
CA ARG A 935 -36.19 62.92 6.51
C ARG A 935 -35.79 64.24 5.85
N ALA A 936 -34.49 64.43 5.59
CA ALA A 936 -34.01 65.60 4.86
C ALA A 936 -34.44 65.53 3.39
N GLU A 937 -34.25 64.36 2.76
CA GLU A 937 -34.71 64.04 1.40
C GLU A 937 -36.24 64.21 1.26
N ASP A 938 -37.02 63.73 2.24
CA ASP A 938 -38.47 63.96 2.31
C ASP A 938 -38.84 65.46 2.38
N ALA A 939 -38.03 66.29 3.04
CA ALA A 939 -38.29 67.73 3.16
C ALA A 939 -38.05 68.47 1.84
N VAL A 940 -37.04 68.08 1.05
CA VAL A 940 -36.80 68.61 -0.32
C VAL A 940 -38.01 68.39 -1.21
N SER A 941 -38.68 67.25 -1.05
CA SER A 941 -39.89 66.92 -1.80
C SER A 941 -41.07 67.86 -1.48
N ARG A 942 -41.10 68.46 -0.27
CA ARG A 942 -42.14 69.39 0.16
C ARG A 942 -41.86 70.84 -0.23
N ALA A 943 -40.60 71.27 -0.18
CA ALA A 943 -40.19 72.58 -0.69
C ALA A 943 -38.74 72.59 -1.19
N VAL A 944 -38.51 73.31 -2.30
CA VAL A 944 -37.17 73.57 -2.85
C VAL A 944 -36.26 74.28 -1.84
N ALA A 945 -36.81 75.10 -0.94
CA ALA A 945 -36.06 75.79 0.11
C ALA A 945 -35.31 74.84 1.08
N ALA A 946 -35.71 73.56 1.16
CA ALA A 946 -35.07 72.55 2.01
C ALA A 946 -33.84 71.89 1.37
N GLU A 947 -33.66 72.02 0.05
CA GLU A 947 -32.67 71.31 -0.76
C GLU A 947 -31.19 71.46 -0.29
N PRO A 948 -30.65 72.68 -0.01
CA PRO A 948 -29.26 72.81 0.42
C PRO A 948 -28.99 72.17 1.79
N HIS A 949 -30.00 72.06 2.65
CA HIS A 949 -29.86 71.43 3.96
C HIS A 949 -29.94 69.90 3.89
N ALA A 950 -30.61 69.33 2.88
CA ALA A 950 -30.63 67.89 2.67
C ALA A 950 -29.31 67.36 2.08
N ALA A 951 -28.69 68.09 1.15
CA ALA A 951 -27.37 67.72 0.63
C ALA A 951 -26.30 67.65 1.75
N GLU A 952 -26.34 68.59 2.70
CA GLU A 952 -25.49 68.55 3.90
C GLU A 952 -25.78 67.32 4.78
N ALA A 953 -27.06 66.93 4.93
CA ALA A 953 -27.41 65.72 5.68
C ALA A 953 -26.79 64.45 5.04
N THR A 954 -26.83 64.34 3.72
CA THR A 954 -26.25 63.21 2.98
C THR A 954 -24.73 63.15 3.12
N ALA A 955 -24.05 64.29 3.05
CA ALA A 955 -22.61 64.38 3.27
C ALA A 955 -22.22 63.93 4.70
N GLN A 956 -22.93 64.40 5.72
CA GLN A 956 -22.66 63.99 7.10
C GLN A 956 -23.03 62.50 7.35
N TYR A 957 -24.02 61.94 6.63
CA TYR A 957 -24.34 60.52 6.71
C TYR A 957 -23.21 59.63 6.18
N GLN A 958 -22.62 59.98 5.02
CA GLN A 958 -21.48 59.22 4.47
C GLN A 958 -20.28 59.24 5.43
N LEU A 959 -19.96 60.41 6.00
CA LEU A 959 -18.91 60.54 7.03
C LEU A 959 -19.22 59.77 8.32
N THR A 960 -20.51 59.62 8.68
CA THR A 960 -20.94 58.72 9.77
C THR A 960 -20.61 57.25 9.44
N GLY A 961 -20.78 56.84 8.19
CA GLY A 961 -20.50 55.47 7.71
C GLY A 961 -19.05 55.06 7.80
N GLU A 962 -18.11 55.98 7.54
CA GLU A 962 -16.68 55.72 7.68
C GLU A 962 -16.25 55.65 9.15
N ALA A 963 -16.68 56.62 9.96
CA ALA A 963 -16.41 56.63 11.40
C ALA A 963 -16.91 55.35 12.09
N PHE A 964 -18.09 54.86 11.71
CA PHE A 964 -18.63 53.57 12.16
C PHE A 964 -17.72 52.38 11.87
N ARG A 965 -17.16 52.28 10.65
CA ARG A 965 -16.31 51.14 10.25
C ARG A 965 -15.03 51.08 11.10
N ASN A 966 -14.38 52.22 11.29
CA ASN A 966 -13.16 52.34 12.08
C ASN A 966 -13.44 52.01 13.55
N ALA A 967 -14.47 52.63 14.15
CA ALA A 967 -14.89 52.34 15.53
C ALA A 967 -15.17 50.84 15.76
N ARG A 968 -15.83 50.18 14.80
CA ARG A 968 -16.19 48.76 14.88
C ARG A 968 -14.97 47.82 14.81
N ILE A 969 -13.93 48.18 14.06
CA ILE A 969 -12.70 47.38 13.94
C ILE A 969 -11.92 47.46 15.26
N ASP A 970 -11.62 48.66 15.74
CA ASP A 970 -10.83 48.86 16.96
C ASP A 970 -11.52 48.23 18.18
N ALA A 971 -12.83 48.40 18.28
CA ALA A 971 -13.63 47.76 19.33
C ALA A 971 -13.61 46.23 19.27
N LYS A 972 -13.47 45.62 18.08
CA LYS A 972 -13.25 44.16 17.95
C LYS A 972 -11.85 43.75 18.42
N HIS A 973 -10.82 44.56 18.13
CA HIS A 973 -9.45 44.30 18.61
C HIS A 973 -9.34 44.43 20.13
N LEU A 974 -9.93 45.47 20.71
CA LEU A 974 -10.05 45.67 22.16
C LEU A 974 -10.65 44.43 22.85
N VAL A 975 -11.81 43.94 22.36
CA VAL A 975 -12.50 42.77 22.91
C VAL A 975 -11.66 41.49 22.82
N LYS A 976 -10.94 41.27 21.71
CA LYS A 976 -10.07 40.10 21.52
C LYS A 976 -8.86 40.13 22.45
N ASN A 977 -8.19 41.28 22.56
CA ASN A 977 -6.98 41.42 23.36
C ASN A 977 -7.31 41.36 24.86
N ALA A 978 -8.45 41.93 25.28
CA ALA A 978 -8.97 41.75 26.63
C ALA A 978 -9.21 40.26 26.97
N ALA A 979 -9.81 39.49 26.06
CA ALA A 979 -10.03 38.04 26.23
C ALA A 979 -8.73 37.19 26.29
N ALA A 980 -7.60 37.74 25.84
CA ALA A 980 -6.29 37.09 25.96
C ALA A 980 -5.66 37.39 27.33
N LEU A 981 -5.68 38.65 27.75
CA LEU A 981 -5.13 39.08 29.05
C LEU A 981 -5.86 38.40 30.23
N LEU A 982 -7.19 38.31 30.19
CA LEU A 982 -7.98 37.62 31.21
C LEU A 982 -7.51 36.18 31.46
N ARG A 983 -7.27 35.42 30.38
CA ARG A 983 -6.81 34.03 30.47
C ARG A 983 -5.38 33.90 31.00
N ALA A 984 -4.47 34.76 30.54
CA ALA A 984 -3.09 34.77 31.03
C ALA A 984 -3.03 35.06 32.54
N ASN A 985 -3.83 36.04 33.01
CA ASN A 985 -3.91 36.39 34.42
C ASN A 985 -4.53 35.29 35.28
N GLU A 986 -5.60 34.61 34.80
CA GLU A 986 -6.16 33.44 35.49
C GLU A 986 -5.14 32.30 35.64
N GLU A 987 -4.31 32.08 34.62
CA GLU A 987 -3.26 31.06 34.64
C GLU A 987 -2.11 31.44 35.59
N HIS A 988 -1.75 32.73 35.65
CA HIS A 988 -0.79 33.25 36.63
C HIS A 988 -1.33 33.10 38.07
N ILE A 989 -2.59 33.45 38.33
CA ILE A 989 -3.24 33.25 39.65
C ILE A 989 -3.24 31.77 40.05
N LYS A 990 -3.51 30.84 39.13
CA LYS A 990 -3.41 29.39 39.39
C LYS A 990 -1.99 28.97 39.76
N LYS A 991 -0.98 29.46 39.03
CA LYS A 991 0.45 29.17 39.27
C LYS A 991 0.93 29.71 40.63
N ILE A 992 0.51 30.92 41.00
CA ILE A 992 0.80 31.51 42.33
C ILE A 992 0.27 30.60 43.44
N ASN A 993 -0.99 30.17 43.33
CA ASN A 993 -1.62 29.31 44.34
C ASN A 993 -0.93 27.94 44.43
N ALA A 994 -0.71 27.26 43.31
CA ALA A 994 -0.10 25.93 43.29
C ALA A 994 1.32 25.92 43.89
N ASN A 995 2.17 26.89 43.51
CA ASN A 995 3.53 26.98 44.03
C ASN A 995 3.56 27.38 45.52
N PHE A 996 2.61 28.22 45.98
CA PHE A 996 2.47 28.52 47.40
C PHE A 996 2.06 27.27 48.21
N THR A 997 1.07 26.51 47.74
CA THR A 997 0.68 25.22 48.36
C THR A 997 1.85 24.25 48.42
N TYR A 998 2.65 24.15 47.34
CA TYR A 998 3.86 23.33 47.32
C TYR A 998 4.88 23.78 48.37
N ALA A 999 5.24 25.07 48.41
CA ALA A 999 6.22 25.59 49.37
C ALA A 999 5.78 25.37 50.83
N VAL A 1000 4.50 25.57 51.16
CA VAL A 1000 3.99 25.29 52.52
C VAL A 1000 4.07 23.80 52.85
N LYS A 1001 3.80 22.89 51.89
CA LYS A 1001 3.99 21.45 52.08
C LYS A 1001 5.47 21.09 52.25
N ALA A 1002 6.37 21.58 51.42
CA ALA A 1002 7.81 21.31 51.53
C ALA A 1002 8.40 21.81 52.86
N VAL A 1003 8.05 23.03 53.28
CA VAL A 1003 8.46 23.63 54.57
C VAL A 1003 7.94 22.84 55.79
N SER A 1004 6.79 22.17 55.64
CA SER A 1004 6.19 21.33 56.68
C SER A 1004 6.46 19.82 56.51
N SER A 1005 7.48 19.45 55.72
CA SER A 1005 7.82 18.05 55.42
C SER A 1005 6.62 17.21 54.94
N HIS A 1006 5.69 17.83 54.21
CA HIS A 1006 4.41 17.27 53.73
C HIS A 1006 3.36 16.97 54.82
N HIS A 1007 3.57 17.35 56.08
CA HIS A 1007 2.64 17.10 57.20
C HIS A 1007 1.49 18.14 57.31
N CYS A 1008 1.41 19.11 56.39
CA CYS A 1008 0.34 20.10 56.39
C CYS A 1008 -0.92 19.56 55.68
N GLU A 1009 -1.88 19.09 56.48
CA GLU A 1009 -3.15 18.51 56.03
C GLU A 1009 -4.22 19.56 55.68
N THR A 1010 -4.01 20.83 56.02
CA THR A 1010 -4.98 21.90 55.75
C THR A 1010 -4.98 22.31 54.28
N GLU A 1011 -6.14 22.77 53.79
CA GLU A 1011 -6.25 23.32 52.44
C GLU A 1011 -5.53 24.68 52.38
N ILE A 1012 -4.34 24.71 51.76
CA ILE A 1012 -3.49 25.91 51.66
C ILE A 1012 -3.68 26.57 50.30
N ASN A 1013 -3.98 27.86 50.29
CA ASN A 1013 -3.84 28.76 49.14
C ASN A 1013 -3.55 30.19 49.64
N VAL A 1014 -3.26 31.15 48.75
CA VAL A 1014 -2.86 32.50 49.20
C VAL A 1014 -3.99 33.31 49.83
N TYR A 1015 -5.25 32.93 49.58
CA TYR A 1015 -6.46 33.61 50.07
C TYR A 1015 -6.86 33.21 51.50
N LYS A 1016 -6.32 32.12 52.07
CA LYS A 1016 -6.54 31.77 53.48
C LYS A 1016 -5.86 32.82 54.39
N SER A 1017 -6.44 33.09 55.56
CA SER A 1017 -6.05 34.20 56.44
C SER A 1017 -4.71 34.03 57.17
N ALA A 1018 -4.23 32.80 57.37
CA ALA A 1018 -2.95 32.48 58.01
C ALA A 1018 -2.38 31.14 57.52
N VAL A 1019 -1.04 31.00 57.56
CA VAL A 1019 -0.31 29.74 57.42
C VAL A 1019 -0.30 29.04 58.78
N THR A 1020 -1.28 28.14 58.98
CA THR A 1020 -1.42 27.42 60.26
C THR A 1020 -0.27 26.44 60.50
N CYS A 1021 0.29 25.85 59.44
CA CYS A 1021 1.31 24.80 59.52
C CYS A 1021 2.69 25.27 59.99
N ASN A 1022 3.40 24.39 60.69
CA ASN A 1022 4.72 24.67 61.28
C ASN A 1022 5.87 24.29 60.34
N VAL A 1023 7.01 24.94 60.56
CA VAL A 1023 8.26 24.66 59.85
C VAL A 1023 8.92 23.43 60.47
N THR A 1024 8.80 22.28 59.82
CA THR A 1024 9.31 20.99 60.31
C THR A 1024 10.41 20.38 59.43
N SER A 1025 10.59 20.84 58.18
CA SER A 1025 11.71 20.41 57.34
C SER A 1025 13.04 21.07 57.75
N GLY A 1026 14.11 20.78 57.01
CA GLY A 1026 15.43 21.37 57.28
C GLY A 1026 15.39 22.90 57.16
N LEU A 1027 16.03 23.61 58.09
CA LEU A 1027 15.95 25.08 58.17
C LEU A 1027 16.40 25.78 56.88
N GLU A 1028 17.46 25.28 56.24
CA GLU A 1028 18.01 25.86 55.01
C GLU A 1028 17.15 25.54 53.77
N GLU A 1029 16.59 24.33 53.70
CA GLU A 1029 15.63 23.91 52.67
C GLU A 1029 14.34 24.74 52.77
N SER A 1030 13.80 24.88 53.98
CA SER A 1030 12.67 25.75 54.28
C SER A 1030 12.88 27.19 53.81
N LEU A 1031 14.06 27.78 54.08
CA LEU A 1031 14.37 29.13 53.63
C LEU A 1031 14.40 29.23 52.10
N ARG A 1032 14.96 28.23 51.41
CA ARG A 1032 15.04 28.20 49.95
C ARG A 1032 13.66 28.17 49.30
N GLU A 1033 12.76 27.32 49.81
CA GLU A 1033 11.37 27.24 49.36
C GLU A 1033 10.60 28.54 49.59
N ILE A 1034 10.78 29.19 50.75
CA ILE A 1034 10.16 30.49 51.04
C ILE A 1034 10.68 31.61 50.11
N GLN A 1035 11.97 31.57 49.75
CA GLN A 1035 12.56 32.56 48.85
C GLN A 1035 12.07 32.42 47.41
N SER A 1036 11.85 31.19 46.92
CA SER A 1036 11.43 30.90 45.53
C SER A 1036 10.11 31.60 45.15
N LEU A 1037 9.19 31.72 46.11
CA LEU A 1037 7.88 32.38 45.97
C LEU A 1037 7.96 33.84 45.49
N THR A 1038 9.08 34.54 45.75
CA THR A 1038 9.25 35.96 45.38
C THR A 1038 9.13 36.19 43.87
N ALA A 1039 9.55 35.21 43.05
CA ALA A 1039 9.54 35.34 41.59
C ALA A 1039 8.11 35.41 41.00
N LEU A 1040 7.10 34.98 41.75
CA LEU A 1040 5.69 34.93 41.33
C LEU A 1040 4.92 36.23 41.64
N MET A 1041 5.60 37.24 42.20
CA MET A 1041 5.01 38.53 42.56
C MET A 1041 5.07 39.58 41.44
N ASN A 1042 5.80 39.29 40.35
CA ASN A 1042 6.04 40.23 39.26
C ASN A 1042 4.89 40.20 38.24
N ILE A 1043 4.12 41.28 38.16
CA ILE A 1043 2.94 41.43 37.28
C ILE A 1043 3.04 42.62 36.31
N THR A 1044 4.25 43.13 36.09
CA THR A 1044 4.48 44.32 35.25
C THR A 1044 4.00 44.11 33.81
N VAL A 1045 4.09 42.89 33.28
CA VAL A 1045 3.63 42.56 31.91
C VAL A 1045 2.11 42.70 31.79
N GLU A 1046 1.38 42.30 32.83
CA GLU A 1046 -0.07 42.37 32.94
C GLU A 1046 -0.57 43.81 33.13
N GLU A 1047 0.14 44.62 33.92
CA GLU A 1047 -0.13 46.06 34.08
C GLU A 1047 0.11 46.84 32.76
N GLU A 1048 1.21 46.57 32.06
CA GLU A 1048 1.50 47.13 30.74
C GLU A 1048 0.48 46.69 29.66
N ALA A 1049 -0.02 45.45 29.75
CA ALA A 1049 -1.07 44.96 28.86
C ALA A 1049 -2.41 45.66 29.11
N LEU A 1050 -2.81 45.86 30.37
CA LEU A 1050 -4.01 46.64 30.72
C LEU A 1050 -3.90 48.10 30.23
N THR A 1051 -2.74 48.73 30.42
CA THR A 1051 -2.52 50.12 29.98
C THR A 1051 -2.74 50.28 28.46
N ARG A 1052 -2.26 49.31 27.66
CA ARG A 1052 -2.49 49.27 26.20
C ARG A 1052 -3.96 49.07 25.83
N LEU A 1053 -4.72 48.29 26.62
CA LEU A 1053 -6.17 48.14 26.42
C LEU A 1053 -6.93 49.44 26.73
N SER A 1054 -6.61 50.13 27.83
CA SER A 1054 -7.24 51.42 28.19
C SER A 1054 -6.98 52.50 27.13
N LEU A 1055 -5.79 52.54 26.53
CA LEU A 1055 -5.49 53.43 25.40
C LEU A 1055 -6.31 53.08 24.15
N SER A 1056 -6.50 51.79 23.88
CA SER A 1056 -7.31 51.31 22.75
C SER A 1056 -8.79 51.66 22.93
N ASP A 1057 -9.32 51.54 24.15
CA ASP A 1057 -10.70 51.97 24.48
C ASP A 1057 -10.91 53.48 24.31
N LYS A 1058 -9.93 54.31 24.69
CA LYS A 1058 -10.00 55.77 24.45
C LYS A 1058 -10.15 56.06 22.95
N SER A 1059 -9.36 55.40 22.11
CA SER A 1059 -9.46 55.52 20.64
C SER A 1059 -10.84 55.09 20.12
N VAL A 1060 -11.37 53.95 20.62
CA VAL A 1060 -12.73 53.50 20.31
C VAL A 1060 -13.77 54.57 20.69
N LYS A 1061 -13.70 55.14 21.90
CA LYS A 1061 -14.64 56.17 22.39
C LYS A 1061 -14.57 57.46 21.59
N GLU A 1062 -13.39 57.89 21.15
CA GLU A 1062 -13.22 59.04 20.26
C GLU A 1062 -13.88 58.79 18.89
N LEU A 1063 -13.68 57.60 18.30
CA LEU A 1063 -14.35 57.19 17.06
C LEU A 1063 -15.88 57.03 17.24
N MET A 1064 -16.35 56.58 18.40
CA MET A 1064 -17.79 56.56 18.74
C MET A 1064 -18.38 57.97 18.81
N GLN A 1065 -17.69 58.90 19.47
CA GLN A 1065 -18.14 60.30 19.58
C GLN A 1065 -18.16 60.97 18.21
N GLU A 1066 -17.15 60.76 17.37
CA GLU A 1066 -17.16 61.26 15.99
C GLU A 1066 -18.33 60.67 15.21
N THR A 1067 -18.59 59.36 15.31
CA THR A 1067 -19.77 58.72 14.68
C THR A 1067 -21.08 59.36 15.17
N SER A 1068 -21.23 59.61 16.47
CA SER A 1068 -22.40 60.27 17.05
C SER A 1068 -22.54 61.74 16.62
N ARG A 1069 -21.42 62.46 16.55
CA ARG A 1069 -21.37 63.87 16.13
C ARG A 1069 -21.77 64.02 14.67
N ARG A 1070 -21.28 63.14 13.79
CA ARG A 1070 -21.69 63.08 12.38
C ARG A 1070 -23.17 62.71 12.26
N ALA A 1071 -23.64 61.74 13.03
CA ALA A 1071 -25.05 61.37 13.06
C ALA A 1071 -25.97 62.53 13.49
N SER A 1072 -25.58 63.33 14.48
CA SER A 1072 -26.36 64.50 14.89
C SER A 1072 -26.14 65.73 14.03
N ALA A 1073 -25.02 65.85 13.30
CA ALA A 1073 -24.90 66.82 12.20
C ALA A 1073 -25.87 66.47 11.06
N THR A 1074 -26.02 65.19 10.72
CA THR A 1074 -27.07 64.70 9.79
C THR A 1074 -28.47 65.04 10.30
N GLU A 1075 -28.77 64.85 11.58
CA GLU A 1075 -30.06 65.25 12.19
C GLU A 1075 -30.30 66.76 12.15
N ALA A 1076 -29.29 67.58 12.45
CA ALA A 1076 -29.42 69.03 12.44
C ALA A 1076 -29.64 69.57 11.02
N ALA A 1077 -28.92 69.04 10.04
CA ALA A 1077 -29.12 69.32 8.62
C ALA A 1077 -30.52 68.91 8.16
N ALA A 1078 -30.99 67.71 8.53
CA ALA A 1078 -32.34 67.25 8.27
C ALA A 1078 -33.43 68.11 8.92
N ALA A 1079 -33.22 68.58 10.14
CA ALA A 1079 -34.15 69.48 10.84
C ALA A 1079 -34.18 70.88 10.20
N ALA A 1080 -33.03 71.39 9.72
CA ALA A 1080 -32.97 72.62 8.95
C ALA A 1080 -33.72 72.49 7.61
N ALA A 1081 -33.58 71.35 6.92
CA ALA A 1081 -34.35 71.03 5.72
C ALA A 1081 -35.86 71.04 5.99
N LEU A 1082 -36.32 70.31 7.03
CA LEU A 1082 -37.74 70.30 7.44
C LEU A 1082 -38.27 71.70 7.75
N LYS A 1083 -37.55 72.50 8.55
CA LYS A 1083 -37.96 73.85 8.92
C LYS A 1083 -38.02 74.80 7.71
N ALA A 1084 -37.10 74.68 6.78
CA ALA A 1084 -37.13 75.43 5.52
C ALA A 1084 -38.33 75.06 4.64
N ALA A 1085 -38.81 73.81 4.72
CA ALA A 1085 -40.02 73.38 4.01
C ALA A 1085 -41.33 73.93 4.62
N GLU A 1086 -41.42 74.05 5.95
CA GLU A 1086 -42.65 74.49 6.63
C GLU A 1086 -42.95 76.00 6.46
N GLY A 1087 -41.92 76.82 6.22
CA GLY A 1087 -42.05 78.28 6.13
C GLY A 1087 -42.74 78.82 4.86
N SER A 1088 -42.99 77.98 3.84
CA SER A 1088 -43.44 78.40 2.51
C SER A 1088 -44.93 78.13 2.28
N LYS A 1089 -45.79 79.12 2.56
CA LYS A 1089 -47.23 79.08 2.16
C LYS A 1089 -47.41 79.72 0.77
N CYS A 1090 -48.09 78.99 -0.13
CA CYS A 1090 -48.41 79.36 -1.51
C CYS A 1090 -47.20 79.47 -2.47
N THR A 1091 -46.67 78.31 -2.90
CA THR A 1091 -45.80 78.23 -4.10
C THR A 1091 -46.66 77.92 -5.35
N PRO A 1092 -46.47 78.60 -6.51
CA PRO A 1092 -47.32 78.39 -7.69
C PRO A 1092 -47.25 77.00 -8.34
N LEU A 1093 -48.39 76.51 -8.81
CA LEU A 1093 -48.56 75.14 -9.35
C LEU A 1093 -47.65 74.80 -10.54
N TYR A 1094 -47.19 75.78 -11.32
CA TYR A 1094 -46.30 75.54 -12.47
C TYR A 1094 -44.89 75.05 -12.03
N LEU A 1095 -44.43 75.47 -10.86
CA LEU A 1095 -43.15 75.01 -10.28
C LEU A 1095 -43.23 73.57 -9.75
N GLN A 1096 -44.45 73.06 -9.48
CA GLN A 1096 -44.64 71.64 -9.16
C GLN A 1096 -44.60 70.75 -10.41
N LEU A 1097 -45.04 71.26 -11.57
CA LEU A 1097 -45.02 70.53 -12.84
C LEU A 1097 -43.61 70.41 -13.46
N LEU A 1098 -42.74 71.39 -13.26
CA LEU A 1098 -41.34 71.30 -13.72
C LEU A 1098 -40.55 70.16 -13.04
N ARG A 1099 -40.89 69.76 -11.82
CA ARG A 1099 -40.32 68.56 -11.17
C ARG A 1099 -40.88 67.23 -11.67
N ALA A 1100 -41.93 67.23 -12.51
CA ALA A 1100 -42.52 66.00 -13.06
C ALA A 1100 -41.79 65.47 -14.32
N VAL A 1101 -40.84 66.23 -14.89
CA VAL A 1101 -40.16 65.89 -16.16
C VAL A 1101 -38.74 65.35 -15.96
N ASP A 1102 -37.96 65.86 -15.01
CA ASP A 1102 -36.57 65.40 -14.78
C ASP A 1102 -36.42 64.28 -13.71
N ASN A 1103 -37.50 63.84 -13.06
CA ASN A 1103 -37.46 62.75 -12.07
C ASN A 1103 -38.44 61.60 -12.41
N ARG A 1104 -38.25 61.00 -13.59
CA ARG A 1104 -38.62 59.60 -13.86
C ARG A 1104 -37.48 58.82 -14.52
N SER A 1105 -36.42 58.62 -13.75
CA SER A 1105 -35.50 57.47 -13.83
C SER A 1105 -34.98 57.18 -12.43
#